data_AF-A0A3M8B2S2-F1
#
_entry.id   AF-A0A3M8B2S2-F1
#
_cell.length_a   1.000
_cell.length_b   1.000
_cell.length_c   1.000
_cell.angle_alpha   90.00
_cell.angle_beta   90.00
_cell.angle_gamma   90.00
#
_symmetry.space_group_name_H-M   'P 1'
#
loop_
_entity.id
_entity.type
_entity.pdbx_description
1 polymer ?
#
loop_
_entity_poly.entity_id
_entity_poly.type
_entity_poly.pdbx_seq_one_letter_code
_entity_poly.pdbx_strand_id
1 'polypeptide(L)'
;MQKLIRTLTGGLLVAALFTPGVAVAAGGFLPYKDISQHWARASIVRAVQAGLFAAGTDAPLFYPNREMTRAEFVAMIDRLYNGGQYQLYPLTFLSEHAEWSKGEGFEEPYLPYKDVDRLTWMYYPTLRVSVVLDRLYGPNAIQEIFPGEKMNPNQPITQEEAAKLMQMFTMSTDSEKAWEEVKAWGWLEGDRGDKLKRGEAAAAADRMITYLVQDTILPLLDYDGQKFPMVPEIEELFPYFATYTIWKTTEEKAYVEAVDAIRDHEDSEQTYRVLRKLLETSFDNRIGLHYYLSWDPETEISANLDEAIRAIDAYFATKVIDPDTLRLLSANVYDLALQLGASDPQQFAKVLERLGTYEPKVKPESKEWEALAIYLGALEIRSGQSEKAMNRYRQFATTNPEALLNACYYLYQDGRLKEAEALLATVKPNAADSRMVQLSKLLKQEMASLQEQAAIVSDLGYSLRRLDNADSYQVKGEAVLSGFTFKYTQEVDQRSQISKLNGFYQSPQKLVSDKLAAYTDGRKKIQYSYDSETQKWEQHKTDKLDFLHEWVNALPVTERAKSLRARYFKQSFGEIDVITEWIPGAALEEKSASLMLDRGKVKSVPLFINKYYIDRASDRIVKHTWRYEEMYQSDEYVAYSGTDQYEYTANVKLSIPDEVRKGVTP
;
A
#
# COMPACT_ATOMS: atom_id res chain seq x y z
N MET A 1 18.28 -20.72 -31.77
CA MET A 1 18.05 -21.46 -30.50
C MET A 1 17.21 -20.55 -29.60
N GLN A 2 15.98 -20.21 -29.98
CA GLN A 2 14.78 -21.05 -30.04
C GLN A 2 14.43 -21.70 -28.69
N LYS A 3 13.54 -20.97 -28.01
CA LYS A 3 12.72 -21.25 -26.82
C LYS A 3 13.43 -21.07 -25.46
N LEU A 4 13.29 -20.01 -24.66
CA LEU A 4 12.29 -18.93 -24.48
C LEU A 4 10.83 -19.39 -24.63
N ILE A 5 10.11 -19.43 -23.49
CA ILE A 5 8.69 -19.79 -23.29
C ILE A 5 8.51 -21.23 -22.76
N ARG A 6 7.97 -21.32 -21.54
CA ARG A 6 7.73 -22.50 -20.66
C ARG A 6 9.00 -22.91 -19.90
N THR A 7 9.19 -22.67 -18.60
CA THR A 7 8.26 -22.73 -17.46
C THR A 7 8.89 -21.94 -16.31
N LEU A 8 8.43 -20.70 -16.13
CA LEU A 8 8.60 -19.89 -14.92
C LEU A 8 7.30 -20.03 -14.11
N THR A 9 7.05 -21.25 -13.64
CA THR A 9 5.93 -21.64 -12.76
C THR A 9 6.35 -22.94 -12.09
N GLY A 10 6.77 -22.85 -10.83
CA GLY A 10 7.30 -23.98 -10.05
C GLY A 10 8.69 -23.69 -9.52
N GLY A 11 8.78 -22.94 -8.41
CA GLY A 11 10.07 -22.71 -7.75
C GLY A 11 10.18 -21.48 -6.85
N LEU A 12 9.07 -20.85 -6.44
CA LEU A 12 9.07 -19.79 -5.43
C LEU A 12 8.00 -20.10 -4.39
N LEU A 13 8.28 -21.13 -3.60
CA LEU A 13 7.65 -21.37 -2.30
C LEU A 13 8.72 -21.99 -1.41
N VAL A 14 8.84 -21.42 -0.21
CA VAL A 14 9.77 -21.76 0.88
C VAL A 14 11.16 -21.10 0.83
N ALA A 15 11.18 -19.79 1.05
CA ALA A 15 12.24 -19.10 1.79
C ALA A 15 11.68 -18.35 3.02
N ALA A 16 10.59 -18.85 3.59
CA ALA A 16 10.22 -18.57 4.97
C ALA A 16 10.80 -19.72 5.80
N LEU A 17 11.91 -19.49 6.50
CA LEU A 17 12.40 -20.23 7.67
C LEU A 17 13.84 -19.76 7.95
N PHE A 18 14.01 -18.64 8.66
CA PHE A 18 15.05 -18.44 9.68
C PHE A 18 14.77 -17.13 10.44
N THR A 19 13.54 -16.94 10.91
CA THR A 19 13.32 -16.25 12.19
C THR A 19 13.47 -17.31 13.28
N PRO A 20 14.23 -17.08 14.37
CA PRO A 20 14.17 -17.96 15.52
C PRO A 20 12.73 -17.93 16.04
N GLY A 21 11.98 -18.97 15.68
CA GLY A 21 10.60 -19.16 16.06
C GLY A 21 10.53 -19.39 17.57
N VAL A 22 9.92 -18.47 18.28
CA VAL A 22 9.25 -18.83 19.52
C VAL A 22 8.04 -19.65 19.09
N ALA A 23 8.06 -20.93 19.43
CA ALA A 23 7.04 -21.89 19.06
C ALA A 23 5.63 -21.38 19.41
N VAL A 24 4.79 -21.22 18.38
CA VAL A 24 3.36 -20.96 18.55
C VAL A 24 2.70 -22.30 18.88
N ALA A 25 2.61 -22.62 20.17
CA ALA A 25 1.79 -23.74 20.63
C ALA A 25 0.36 -23.25 20.83
N ALA A 26 -0.55 -23.71 19.96
CA ALA A 26 -1.99 -23.59 20.14
C ALA A 26 -2.43 -24.42 21.36
N GLY A 27 -2.68 -23.72 22.46
CA GLY A 27 -3.29 -24.22 23.69
C GLY A 27 -3.48 -23.02 24.60
N GLY A 28 -4.69 -22.81 25.13
CA GLY A 28 -5.09 -21.61 25.88
C GLY A 28 -4.26 -21.36 27.15
N PHE A 29 -3.06 -20.83 26.97
CA PHE A 29 -2.16 -20.42 28.04
C PHE A 29 -2.61 -19.04 28.52
N LEU A 30 -3.12 -18.97 29.75
CA LEU A 30 -3.19 -17.71 30.50
C LEU A 30 -1.78 -17.45 31.04
N PRO A 31 -0.98 -16.55 30.45
CA PRO A 31 0.42 -16.44 30.82
C PRO A 31 0.62 -15.84 32.21
N TYR A 32 -0.40 -15.16 32.74
CA TYR A 32 -0.26 -14.26 33.87
C TYR A 32 -1.32 -14.49 34.94
N LYS A 33 -0.90 -14.59 36.20
CA LYS A 33 -1.81 -14.84 37.34
C LYS A 33 -2.57 -13.59 37.80
N ASP A 34 -1.96 -12.42 37.64
CA ASP A 34 -2.45 -11.12 38.14
C ASP A 34 -3.49 -10.43 37.25
N ILE A 35 -3.84 -11.02 36.10
CA ILE A 35 -4.87 -10.47 35.20
C ILE A 35 -6.25 -11.09 35.41
N SER A 36 -6.39 -12.06 36.32
CA SER A 36 -7.60 -12.90 36.41
C SER A 36 -8.91 -12.13 36.61
N GLN A 37 -8.88 -11.06 37.40
CA GLN A 37 -10.00 -10.15 37.69
C GLN A 37 -9.83 -8.76 37.04
N HIS A 38 -8.85 -8.60 36.15
CA HIS A 38 -8.56 -7.32 35.51
C HIS A 38 -9.48 -7.12 34.30
N TRP A 39 -10.06 -5.93 34.13
CA TRP A 39 -10.99 -5.63 33.03
C TRP A 39 -10.35 -5.87 31.65
N ALA A 40 -9.07 -5.53 31.49
CA ALA A 40 -8.32 -5.70 30.24
C ALA A 40 -7.86 -7.16 29.99
N ARG A 41 -8.27 -8.14 30.79
CA ARG A 41 -7.78 -9.52 30.70
C ARG A 41 -7.83 -10.09 29.28
N ALA A 42 -8.98 -9.95 28.62
CA ALA A 42 -9.19 -10.49 27.28
C ALA A 42 -8.26 -9.82 26.26
N SER A 43 -8.14 -8.50 26.30
CA SER A 43 -7.25 -7.74 25.44
C SER A 43 -5.77 -8.04 25.70
N ILE A 44 -5.36 -8.20 26.96
CA ILE A 44 -4.00 -8.61 27.31
C ILE A 44 -3.69 -9.96 26.69
N VAL A 45 -4.58 -10.95 26.82
CA VAL A 45 -4.39 -12.28 26.23
C VAL A 45 -4.25 -12.20 24.71
N ARG A 46 -5.13 -11.45 24.03
CA ARG A 46 -5.06 -11.28 22.57
C ARG A 46 -3.80 -10.54 22.12
N ALA A 47 -3.42 -9.45 22.78
CA ALA A 47 -2.22 -8.69 22.44
C ALA A 47 -0.93 -9.51 22.65
N VAL A 48 -0.91 -10.39 23.66
CA VAL A 48 0.21 -11.32 23.88
C VAL A 48 0.23 -12.43 22.84
N GLN A 49 -0.93 -12.99 22.47
CA GLN A 49 -1.06 -13.97 21.39
C GLN A 49 -0.64 -13.39 20.04
N ALA A 50 -0.93 -12.12 19.80
CA ALA A 50 -0.48 -11.36 18.63
C ALA A 50 1.01 -10.95 18.71
N GLY A 51 1.73 -11.30 19.78
CA GLY A 51 3.16 -11.04 19.94
C GLY A 51 3.52 -9.61 20.32
N LEU A 52 2.56 -8.72 20.60
CA LEU A 52 2.83 -7.30 20.92
C LEU A 52 3.48 -7.10 22.29
N PHE A 53 3.19 -8.01 23.22
CA PHE A 53 3.82 -8.09 24.54
C PHE A 53 4.56 -9.42 24.66
N ALA A 54 5.76 -9.40 25.24
CA ALA A 54 6.52 -10.63 25.48
C ALA A 54 5.72 -11.60 26.35
N ALA A 55 5.70 -12.89 25.98
CA ALA A 55 5.29 -13.99 26.83
C ALA A 55 6.55 -14.75 27.28
N GLY A 56 6.67 -15.06 28.56
CA GLY A 56 7.83 -15.80 29.07
C GLY A 56 7.44 -16.73 30.21
N THR A 57 7.98 -17.95 30.19
CA THR A 57 7.87 -18.90 31.30
C THR A 57 8.43 -18.35 32.61
N ASP A 58 9.35 -17.39 32.53
CA ASP A 58 10.02 -16.74 33.67
C ASP A 58 9.35 -15.44 34.13
N ALA A 59 8.27 -15.00 33.46
CA ALA A 59 7.53 -13.79 33.79
C ALA A 59 6.08 -14.14 34.19
N PRO A 60 5.82 -14.63 35.42
CA PRO A 60 4.50 -15.14 35.80
C PRO A 60 3.42 -14.05 36.01
N LEU A 61 3.78 -12.77 35.90
CA LEU A 61 2.94 -11.60 36.16
C LEU A 61 3.06 -10.57 35.03
N PHE A 62 1.93 -9.95 34.67
CA PHE A 62 1.88 -8.92 33.62
C PHE A 62 2.04 -7.50 34.16
N TYR A 63 1.65 -7.27 35.42
CA TYR A 63 1.54 -5.98 36.10
C TYR A 63 0.63 -4.98 35.37
N PRO A 64 -0.67 -5.30 35.15
CA PRO A 64 -1.55 -4.49 34.30
C PRO A 64 -1.77 -3.05 34.83
N ASN A 65 -1.65 -2.85 36.15
CA ASN A 65 -1.80 -1.54 36.79
C ASN A 65 -0.50 -0.73 36.87
N ARG A 66 0.64 -1.32 36.47
CA ARG A 66 1.92 -0.60 36.45
C ARG A 66 1.94 0.36 35.27
N GLU A 67 2.47 1.55 35.50
CA GLU A 67 2.78 2.51 34.45
C GLU A 67 3.74 1.89 33.42
N MET A 68 3.42 2.07 32.14
CA MET A 68 4.23 1.59 31.02
C MET A 68 5.33 2.59 30.71
N THR A 69 6.54 2.11 30.46
CA THR A 69 7.65 3.02 30.12
C THR A 69 7.61 3.45 28.66
N ARG A 70 8.26 4.57 28.32
CA ARG A 70 8.43 5.02 26.94
C ARG A 70 9.04 3.94 26.04
N ALA A 71 10.09 3.25 26.50
CA ALA A 71 10.72 2.18 25.73
C ALA A 71 9.80 0.96 25.50
N GLU A 72 9.02 0.58 26.50
CA GLU A 72 8.05 -0.51 26.36
C GLU A 72 6.99 -0.17 25.32
N PHE A 73 6.48 1.07 25.35
CA PHE A 73 5.44 1.51 24.44
C PHE A 73 5.95 1.63 23.00
N VAL A 74 7.14 2.21 22.80
CA VAL A 74 7.79 2.25 21.48
C VAL A 74 8.02 0.85 20.92
N ALA A 75 8.43 -0.11 21.75
CA ALA A 75 8.57 -1.50 21.32
C ALA A 75 7.23 -2.18 20.98
N MET A 76 6.13 -1.79 21.62
CA MET A 76 4.79 -2.25 21.25
C MET A 76 4.36 -1.65 19.89
N ILE A 77 4.60 -0.36 19.67
CA ILE A 77 4.30 0.33 18.41
C ILE A 77 5.10 -0.24 17.24
N ASP A 78 6.39 -0.51 17.45
CA ASP A 78 7.25 -1.19 16.49
C ASP A 78 6.68 -2.54 16.03
N ARG A 79 6.26 -3.39 16.98
CA ARG A 79 5.64 -4.68 16.67
C ARG A 79 4.29 -4.54 15.96
N LEU A 80 3.49 -3.54 16.38
CA LEU A 80 2.20 -3.25 15.76
C LEU A 80 2.38 -2.78 14.32
N TYR A 81 3.35 -1.91 14.07
CA TYR A 81 3.73 -1.47 12.73
C TYR A 81 4.19 -2.65 11.87
N ASN A 82 5.04 -3.54 12.40
CA ASN A 82 5.48 -4.73 11.66
C ASN A 82 4.30 -5.63 11.25
N GLY A 83 3.24 -5.72 12.07
CA GLY A 83 2.01 -6.44 11.73
C GLY A 83 1.08 -5.70 10.76
N GLY A 84 1.23 -4.38 10.59
CA GLY A 84 0.32 -3.51 9.81
C GLY A 84 1.00 -2.68 8.72
N GLN A 85 2.27 -2.95 8.39
CA GLN A 85 3.10 -2.14 7.50
C GLN A 85 2.46 -1.87 6.13
N TYR A 86 1.74 -2.85 5.58
CA TYR A 86 1.09 -2.74 4.27
C TYR A 86 0.04 -1.63 4.25
N GLN A 87 -0.62 -1.36 5.38
CA GLN A 87 -1.58 -0.27 5.45
C GLN A 87 -0.90 1.09 5.32
N LEU A 88 0.30 1.26 5.86
CA LEU A 88 1.03 2.53 5.85
C LEU A 88 1.96 2.67 4.64
N TYR A 89 2.16 1.60 3.87
CA TYR A 89 3.01 1.59 2.69
C TYR A 89 2.74 2.76 1.71
N PRO A 90 1.48 3.16 1.42
CA PRO A 90 1.22 4.31 0.54
C PRO A 90 1.81 5.63 1.05
N LEU A 91 2.05 5.77 2.36
CA LEU A 91 2.66 6.95 2.98
C LEU A 91 4.14 6.76 3.32
N THR A 92 4.59 5.52 3.59
CA THR A 92 5.97 5.25 4.02
C THR A 92 6.89 4.85 2.88
N PHE A 93 6.45 4.11 1.86
CA PHE A 93 7.31 3.43 0.87
C PHE A 93 8.36 2.50 1.48
N LEU A 94 8.22 2.16 2.76
CA LEU A 94 9.08 1.19 3.41
C LEU A 94 8.46 -0.18 3.16
N SER A 95 9.10 -0.97 2.30
CA SER A 95 8.86 -2.42 2.27
C SER A 95 9.75 -3.09 3.32
N GLU A 96 9.46 -4.34 3.68
CA GLU A 96 10.28 -5.15 4.60
C GLU A 96 11.78 -5.12 4.23
N HIS A 97 12.09 -5.11 2.93
CA HIS A 97 13.47 -5.05 2.42
C HIS A 97 14.10 -3.63 2.44
N ALA A 98 13.29 -2.57 2.42
CA ALA A 98 13.76 -1.19 2.47
C ALA A 98 14.27 -0.79 3.86
N GLU A 99 13.71 -1.39 4.92
CA GLU A 99 14.14 -1.13 6.30
C GLU A 99 15.51 -1.74 6.60
N TRP A 100 15.82 -2.88 5.99
CA TRP A 100 17.10 -3.59 6.18
C TRP A 100 18.22 -3.12 5.25
N SER A 101 17.92 -2.30 4.24
CA SER A 101 18.91 -1.78 3.29
C SER A 101 19.50 -0.42 3.69
N LYS A 102 18.91 0.28 4.68
CA LYS A 102 19.66 1.30 5.44
C LYS A 102 20.68 0.59 6.32
N GLY A 103 21.81 0.25 5.71
CA GLY A 103 22.89 -0.45 6.35
C GLY A 103 23.28 0.24 7.66
N GLU A 104 23.57 -0.57 8.68
CA GLU A 104 24.36 -0.15 9.85
C GLU A 104 25.81 0.19 9.42
N GLY A 105 25.97 1.10 8.47
CA GLY A 105 27.24 1.74 8.21
C GLY A 105 27.58 2.65 9.41
N PHE A 106 28.87 2.84 9.67
CA PHE A 106 29.35 3.78 10.68
C PHE A 106 28.89 5.25 10.45
N GLU A 107 28.24 5.54 9.31
CA GLU A 107 27.88 6.90 8.87
C GLU A 107 26.37 7.25 8.91
N GLU A 108 25.41 6.33 9.16
CA GLU A 108 23.95 6.64 9.23
C GLU A 108 23.14 5.75 10.21
N PRO A 109 21.97 6.23 10.68
CA PRO A 109 21.82 7.06 11.85
C PRO A 109 22.05 6.31 13.17
N TYR A 110 22.86 6.93 14.02
CA TYR A 110 22.67 6.83 15.46
C TYR A 110 21.35 7.54 15.82
N LEU A 111 20.52 6.96 16.68
CA LEU A 111 19.32 7.60 17.20
C LEU A 111 19.65 9.03 17.72
N PRO A 112 18.70 9.99 17.68
CA PRO A 112 18.95 11.33 18.21
C PRO A 112 19.09 11.37 19.76
N TYR A 113 19.10 10.20 20.40
CA TYR A 113 19.11 10.03 21.85
C TYR A 113 20.41 9.41 22.34
N LYS A 114 21.07 10.07 23.29
CA LYS A 114 22.33 9.63 23.91
C LYS A 114 22.13 8.54 24.97
N ASP A 115 20.90 8.32 25.42
CA ASP A 115 20.53 7.36 26.48
C ASP A 115 19.83 6.09 25.96
N VAL A 116 19.81 5.90 24.64
CA VAL A 116 19.34 4.68 23.98
C VAL A 116 20.52 4.03 23.26
N ASP A 117 21.24 3.15 23.98
CA ASP A 117 22.46 2.53 23.51
C ASP A 117 22.21 1.28 22.64
N ARG A 118 23.05 1.05 21.62
CA ARG A 118 22.95 -0.09 20.67
C ARG A 118 22.90 -1.47 21.34
N LEU A 119 23.49 -1.62 22.52
CA LEU A 119 23.53 -2.88 23.26
C LEU A 119 22.27 -3.10 24.14
N THR A 120 21.30 -2.19 24.09
CA THR A 120 20.05 -2.30 24.85
C THR A 120 18.92 -2.86 23.99
N TRP A 121 18.01 -3.60 24.62
CA TRP A 121 16.86 -4.22 23.95
C TRP A 121 15.92 -3.20 23.27
N MET A 122 15.93 -1.94 23.71
CA MET A 122 15.07 -0.89 23.17
C MET A 122 15.64 -0.19 21.94
N TYR A 123 16.92 -0.38 21.60
CA TYR A 123 17.56 0.35 20.50
C TYR A 123 16.87 0.09 19.17
N TYR A 124 16.76 -1.18 18.76
CA TYR A 124 16.19 -1.54 17.47
C TYR A 124 14.73 -1.12 17.29
N PRO A 125 13.83 -1.36 18.26
CA PRO A 125 12.46 -0.85 18.15
C PRO A 125 12.41 0.68 18.06
N THR A 126 13.25 1.38 18.82
CA THR A 126 13.29 2.86 18.79
C THR A 126 13.80 3.37 17.44
N LEU A 127 14.83 2.71 16.89
CA LEU A 127 15.38 3.05 15.57
C LEU A 127 14.35 2.87 14.48
N ARG A 128 13.66 1.72 14.42
CA ARG A 128 12.64 1.46 13.41
C ARG A 128 11.49 2.46 13.50
N VAL A 129 10.96 2.70 14.70
CA VAL A 129 9.91 3.72 14.90
C VAL A 129 10.40 5.11 14.50
N SER A 130 11.65 5.49 14.83
CA SER A 130 12.23 6.77 14.40
C SER A 130 12.30 6.88 12.87
N VAL A 131 12.69 5.81 12.17
CA VAL A 131 12.77 5.80 10.69
C VAL A 131 11.38 5.93 10.07
N VAL A 132 10.38 5.23 10.61
CA VAL A 132 8.98 5.33 10.16
C VAL A 132 8.45 6.74 10.38
N LEU A 133 8.67 7.32 11.57
CA LEU A 133 8.27 8.69 11.88
C LEU A 133 8.97 9.69 10.96
N ASP A 134 10.28 9.56 10.72
CA ASP A 134 11.02 10.46 9.84
C ASP A 134 10.54 10.41 8.39
N ARG A 135 10.07 9.24 7.96
CA ARG A 135 9.50 9.03 6.64
C ARG A 135 8.07 9.58 6.54
N LEU A 136 7.29 9.53 7.61
CA LEU A 136 5.92 10.06 7.64
C LEU A 136 5.90 11.58 7.80
N TYR A 137 6.74 12.09 8.70
CA TYR A 137 6.60 13.40 9.33
C TYR A 137 7.83 14.29 9.20
N GLY A 138 8.93 13.77 8.66
CA GLY A 138 10.14 14.54 8.42
C GLY A 138 11.21 14.38 9.50
N PRO A 139 12.41 14.94 9.25
CA PRO A 139 13.59 14.67 10.07
C PRO A 139 13.36 14.97 11.57
N ASN A 140 13.80 14.06 12.43
CA ASN A 140 13.72 14.18 13.89
C ASN A 140 12.30 14.19 14.47
N ALA A 141 11.30 13.66 13.76
CA ALA A 141 9.92 13.64 14.23
C ALA A 141 9.78 12.97 15.61
N ILE A 142 10.59 11.96 15.93
CA ILE A 142 10.55 11.34 17.25
C ILE A 142 10.88 12.32 18.40
N GLN A 143 11.66 13.38 18.14
CA GLN A 143 12.03 14.39 19.15
C GLN A 143 10.90 15.40 19.44
N GLU A 144 9.92 15.56 18.55
CA GLU A 144 8.68 16.31 18.88
C GLU A 144 7.80 15.55 19.88
N ILE A 145 8.00 14.24 19.99
CA ILE A 145 7.32 13.38 20.96
C ILE A 145 8.12 13.31 22.25
N PHE A 146 9.44 13.08 22.15
CA PHE A 146 10.36 13.06 23.29
C PHE A 146 11.46 14.12 23.13
N PRO A 147 11.22 15.37 23.59
CA PRO A 147 12.12 16.48 23.35
C PRO A 147 13.53 16.30 23.91
N GLY A 148 14.52 16.77 23.15
CA GLY A 148 15.93 16.85 23.54
C GLY A 148 16.76 15.62 23.13
N GLU A 149 17.98 15.54 23.65
CA GLU A 149 18.95 14.47 23.33
C GLU A 149 18.81 13.23 24.25
N LYS A 150 17.78 13.19 25.10
CA LYS A 150 17.52 12.07 26.01
C LYS A 150 16.05 11.64 25.93
N MET A 151 15.83 10.39 25.55
CA MET A 151 14.49 9.80 25.48
C MET A 151 13.91 9.53 26.87
N ASN A 152 14.76 9.31 27.88
CA ASN A 152 14.41 8.79 29.20
C ASN A 152 13.58 7.48 29.09
N PRO A 153 14.16 6.40 28.55
CA PRO A 153 13.43 5.19 28.13
C PRO A 153 12.66 4.49 29.26
N ASN A 154 13.10 4.64 30.51
CA ASN A 154 12.46 4.06 31.69
C ASN A 154 11.38 4.95 32.33
N GLN A 155 11.18 6.17 31.83
CA GLN A 155 10.16 7.07 32.33
C GLN A 155 8.76 6.56 31.90
N PRO A 156 7.74 6.68 32.77
CA PRO A 156 6.34 6.47 32.41
C PRO A 156 5.90 7.35 31.23
N ILE A 157 5.38 6.71 30.17
CA ILE A 157 4.83 7.40 29.01
C ILE A 157 3.50 8.07 29.38
N THR A 158 3.27 9.29 28.87
CA THR A 158 1.97 9.95 29.01
C THR A 158 0.98 9.49 27.94
N GLN A 159 -0.31 9.70 28.20
CA GLN A 159 -1.37 9.52 27.21
C GLN A 159 -1.16 10.36 25.95
N GLU A 160 -0.67 11.60 26.08
CA GLU A 160 -0.35 12.46 24.93
C GLU A 160 0.83 11.94 24.08
N GLU A 161 1.92 11.50 24.73
CA GLU A 161 3.07 10.90 24.05
C GLU A 161 2.66 9.63 23.29
N ALA A 162 1.84 8.78 23.92
CA ALA A 162 1.28 7.59 23.31
C ALA A 162 0.41 7.94 22.08
N ALA A 163 -0.45 8.95 22.19
CA ALA A 163 -1.31 9.37 21.08
C ALA A 163 -0.51 9.89 19.88
N LYS A 164 0.54 10.68 20.11
CA LYS A 164 1.42 11.17 19.02
C LYS A 164 2.14 10.03 18.30
N LEU A 165 2.51 8.95 18.99
CA LEU A 165 3.04 7.74 18.33
C LEU A 165 1.93 7.01 17.56
N MET A 166 0.77 6.81 18.16
CA MET A 166 -0.35 6.07 17.55
C MET A 166 -0.97 6.77 16.34
N GLN A 167 -0.80 8.09 16.21
CA GLN A 167 -1.36 8.84 15.10
C GLN A 167 -0.87 8.32 13.73
N MET A 168 0.28 7.63 13.66
CA MET A 168 0.80 7.07 12.41
C MET A 168 -0.18 6.09 11.75
N PHE A 169 -1.06 5.48 12.55
CA PHE A 169 -2.09 4.56 12.10
C PHE A 169 -3.41 5.27 11.78
N THR A 170 -3.46 6.59 11.89
CA THR A 170 -4.63 7.42 11.60
C THR A 170 -4.37 8.26 10.35
N MET A 171 -5.43 8.82 9.77
CA MET A 171 -5.33 9.85 8.73
C MET A 171 -5.19 11.26 9.32
N SER A 172 -4.59 11.40 10.50
CA SER A 172 -4.34 12.71 11.12
C SER A 172 -3.53 13.60 10.19
N THR A 173 -4.01 14.82 10.02
CA THR A 173 -3.35 15.84 9.21
C THR A 173 -2.40 16.70 10.04
N ASP A 174 -2.54 16.74 11.37
CA ASP A 174 -1.67 17.54 12.24
C ASP A 174 -1.49 16.88 13.62
N SER A 175 -0.24 16.81 14.09
CA SER A 175 0.09 16.18 15.38
C SER A 175 -0.43 16.93 16.60
N GLU A 176 -0.79 18.20 16.48
CA GLU A 176 -1.48 18.92 17.56
C GLU A 176 -2.85 18.30 17.90
N LYS A 177 -3.46 17.60 16.93
CA LYS A 177 -4.76 16.94 17.06
C LYS A 177 -4.64 15.47 17.44
N ALA A 178 -3.44 14.91 17.53
CA ALA A 178 -3.19 13.48 17.75
C ALA A 178 -4.01 12.91 18.90
N TRP A 179 -4.01 13.60 20.04
CA TRP A 179 -4.76 13.20 21.22
C TRP A 179 -6.27 13.10 20.96
N GLU A 180 -6.87 14.15 20.39
CA GLU A 180 -8.31 14.17 20.15
C GLU A 180 -8.73 13.12 19.12
N GLU A 181 -7.89 12.89 18.11
CA GLU A 181 -8.17 11.88 17.09
C GLU A 181 -8.07 10.46 17.64
N VAL A 182 -7.00 10.13 18.35
CA VAL A 182 -6.80 8.81 18.98
C VAL A 182 -7.90 8.54 20.01
N LYS A 183 -8.31 9.56 20.78
CA LYS A 183 -9.45 9.48 21.70
C LYS A 183 -10.77 9.28 20.96
N ALA A 184 -10.99 9.97 19.84
CA ALA A 184 -12.16 9.78 18.98
C ALA A 184 -12.18 8.40 18.29
N TRP A 185 -11.04 7.72 18.16
CA TRP A 185 -10.96 6.30 17.76
C TRP A 185 -11.25 5.34 18.93
N GLY A 186 -11.34 5.84 20.15
CA GLY A 186 -11.56 5.03 21.35
C GLY A 186 -10.37 4.16 21.72
N TRP A 187 -9.16 4.49 21.23
CA TRP A 187 -7.97 3.69 21.51
C TRP A 187 -7.34 4.04 22.86
N LEU A 188 -7.40 5.32 23.26
CA LEU A 188 -6.94 5.81 24.56
C LEU A 188 -8.09 6.49 25.31
N GLU A 189 -7.98 6.49 26.64
CA GLU A 189 -8.97 7.03 27.59
C GLU A 189 -8.24 7.91 28.63
N GLY A 190 -8.99 8.65 29.46
CA GLY A 190 -8.43 9.54 30.48
C GLY A 190 -8.07 10.94 29.94
N ASP A 191 -7.09 11.56 30.61
CA ASP A 191 -6.59 12.91 30.32
C ASP A 191 -5.15 12.90 29.76
N ARG A 192 -4.79 13.96 29.01
CA ARG A 192 -3.50 14.06 28.26
C ARG A 192 -2.25 13.78 29.11
N GLY A 193 -2.26 14.26 30.35
CA GLY A 193 -1.12 14.18 31.27
C GLY A 193 -1.01 12.86 32.03
N ASP A 194 -2.04 12.01 31.97
CA ASP A 194 -2.06 10.76 32.71
C ASP A 194 -0.97 9.80 32.23
N LYS A 195 -0.46 8.98 33.14
CA LYS A 195 0.50 7.92 32.82
C LYS A 195 -0.24 6.70 32.31
N LEU A 196 0.15 6.23 31.12
CA LEU A 196 -0.46 5.06 30.51
C LEU A 196 -0.07 3.80 31.27
N LYS A 197 -1.04 2.98 31.67
CA LYS A 197 -0.78 1.69 32.30
C LYS A 197 -0.63 0.58 31.27
N ARG A 198 0.10 -0.49 31.62
CA ARG A 198 0.30 -1.65 30.72
C ARG A 198 -1.02 -2.30 30.26
N GLY A 199 -2.00 -2.41 31.17
CA GLY A 199 -3.31 -2.99 30.84
C GLY A 199 -4.11 -2.12 29.84
N GLU A 200 -4.00 -0.79 29.98
CA GLU A 200 -4.63 0.17 29.06
C GLU A 200 -3.95 0.13 27.68
N ALA A 201 -2.62 0.07 27.64
CA ALA A 201 -1.86 -0.08 26.40
C ALA A 201 -2.20 -1.39 25.66
N ALA A 202 -2.37 -2.50 26.39
CA ALA A 202 -2.79 -3.76 25.79
C ALA A 202 -4.22 -3.70 25.23
N ALA A 203 -5.14 -3.02 25.91
CA ALA A 203 -6.49 -2.76 25.39
C ALA A 203 -6.48 -1.87 24.14
N ALA A 204 -5.64 -0.84 24.12
CA ALA A 204 -5.43 0.01 22.95
C ALA A 204 -4.90 -0.80 21.76
N ALA A 205 -3.85 -1.60 21.98
CA ALA A 205 -3.22 -2.42 20.96
C ALA A 205 -4.18 -3.46 20.36
N ASP A 206 -4.98 -4.13 21.20
CA ASP A 206 -6.02 -5.07 20.77
C ASP A 206 -7.05 -4.42 19.83
N ARG A 207 -7.52 -3.20 20.17
CA ARG A 207 -8.41 -2.42 19.30
C ARG A 207 -7.74 -2.04 17.98
N MET A 208 -6.45 -1.71 18.01
CA MET A 208 -5.71 -1.36 16.80
C MET A 208 -5.45 -2.57 15.90
N ILE A 209 -5.21 -3.77 16.44
CA ILE A 209 -5.07 -4.98 15.61
C ILE A 209 -6.33 -5.17 14.76
N THR A 210 -7.52 -5.05 15.36
CA THR A 210 -8.77 -5.14 14.59
C THR A 210 -8.84 -4.08 13.48
N TYR A 211 -8.39 -2.86 13.77
CA TYR A 211 -8.35 -1.78 12.80
C TYR A 211 -7.36 -2.04 11.64
N LEU A 212 -6.17 -2.57 11.95
CA LEU A 212 -5.10 -2.82 10.98
C LEU A 212 -5.34 -4.01 10.05
N VAL A 213 -6.39 -4.80 10.28
CA VAL A 213 -6.74 -5.97 9.45
C VAL A 213 -7.91 -5.67 8.50
N GLN A 214 -8.68 -4.60 8.74
CA GLN A 214 -9.91 -4.32 7.98
C GLN A 214 -9.69 -3.53 6.69
N ASP A 215 -9.62 -2.19 6.77
CA ASP A 215 -9.46 -1.31 5.60
C ASP A 215 -8.17 -0.50 5.72
N THR A 216 -7.48 -0.29 4.61
CA THR A 216 -6.27 0.54 4.56
C THR A 216 -6.60 2.01 4.82
N ILE A 217 -5.64 2.77 5.37
CA ILE A 217 -5.71 4.24 5.32
C ILE A 217 -5.84 4.69 3.86
N LEU A 218 -6.49 5.83 3.64
CA LEU A 218 -6.82 6.35 2.30
C LEU A 218 -7.59 5.30 1.45
N PRO A 219 -8.78 4.85 1.89
CA PRO A 219 -9.52 3.78 1.21
C PRO A 219 -9.84 4.05 -0.27
N LEU A 220 -9.96 5.30 -0.71
CA LEU A 220 -10.20 5.67 -2.11
C LEU A 220 -8.92 5.85 -2.94
N LEU A 221 -7.73 5.64 -2.36
CA LEU A 221 -6.47 5.70 -3.09
C LEU A 221 -6.27 4.43 -3.94
N ASP A 222 -6.07 4.64 -5.23
CA ASP A 222 -5.90 3.61 -6.26
C ASP A 222 -4.88 4.13 -7.29
N TYR A 223 -3.60 4.12 -6.91
CA TYR A 223 -2.54 4.70 -7.73
C TYR A 223 -2.09 3.78 -8.87
N ASP A 224 -2.34 2.47 -8.75
CA ASP A 224 -2.03 1.46 -9.78
C ASP A 224 -3.24 1.12 -10.66
N GLY A 225 -4.44 1.58 -10.30
CA GLY A 225 -5.68 1.35 -11.05
C GLY A 225 -6.23 -0.07 -10.94
N GLN A 226 -5.71 -0.87 -10.00
CA GLN A 226 -6.07 -2.28 -9.84
C GLN A 226 -7.04 -2.51 -8.69
N LYS A 227 -7.16 -1.55 -7.76
CA LYS A 227 -8.01 -1.70 -6.57
C LYS A 227 -9.50 -1.71 -6.89
N PHE A 228 -9.94 -0.91 -7.86
CA PHE A 228 -11.36 -0.74 -8.17
C PHE A 228 -11.77 -1.37 -9.54
N PRO A 229 -13.01 -1.86 -9.69
CA PRO A 229 -14.07 -1.93 -8.68
C PRO A 229 -13.79 -3.01 -7.63
N MET A 230 -14.03 -2.69 -6.37
CA MET A 230 -13.94 -3.60 -5.23
C MET A 230 -15.10 -4.59 -5.26
N VAL A 231 -14.79 -5.87 -5.10
CA VAL A 231 -15.78 -6.95 -4.90
C VAL A 231 -15.46 -7.66 -3.59
N PRO A 232 -16.44 -8.33 -2.95
CA PRO A 232 -16.22 -8.99 -1.67
C PRO A 232 -15.16 -10.10 -1.79
N GLU A 233 -14.31 -10.21 -0.78
CA GLU A 233 -13.42 -11.37 -0.64
C GLU A 233 -14.24 -12.63 -0.33
N ILE A 234 -13.84 -13.74 -0.93
CA ILE A 234 -14.51 -15.04 -0.76
C ILE A 234 -13.67 -15.87 0.22
N GLU A 235 -14.21 -16.05 1.43
CA GLU A 235 -13.51 -16.79 2.51
C GLU A 235 -13.43 -18.31 2.23
N GLU A 236 -14.49 -18.91 1.67
CA GLU A 236 -14.56 -20.33 1.34
C GLU A 236 -14.73 -20.53 -0.18
N LEU A 237 -13.62 -20.79 -0.87
CA LEU A 237 -13.59 -21.01 -2.32
C LEU A 237 -14.00 -22.42 -2.75
N PHE A 238 -13.85 -23.40 -1.85
CA PHE A 238 -14.01 -24.82 -2.14
C PHE A 238 -15.11 -25.50 -1.29
N PRO A 239 -16.34 -24.96 -1.24
CA PRO A 239 -17.41 -25.62 -0.51
C PRO A 239 -17.88 -26.86 -1.28
N TYR A 240 -18.40 -27.84 -0.55
CA TYR A 240 -19.00 -29.02 -1.18
C TYR A 240 -20.39 -28.77 -1.77
N PHE A 241 -21.02 -27.62 -1.50
CA PHE A 241 -22.41 -27.26 -1.89
C PHE A 241 -23.53 -28.19 -1.37
N ALA A 242 -23.16 -29.23 -0.63
CA ALA A 242 -24.06 -30.14 0.05
C ALA A 242 -23.36 -30.74 1.28
N THR A 243 -24.15 -31.17 2.27
CA THR A 243 -23.64 -31.88 3.44
C THR A 243 -23.58 -33.38 3.16
N TYR A 244 -22.41 -33.99 3.31
CA TYR A 244 -22.25 -35.44 3.14
C TYR A 244 -21.99 -36.13 4.47
N THR A 245 -22.61 -37.29 4.67
CA THR A 245 -22.39 -38.09 5.88
C THR A 245 -21.12 -38.93 5.78
N ILE A 246 -20.80 -39.68 6.85
CA ILE A 246 -19.70 -40.65 6.86
C ILE A 246 -19.97 -41.80 5.86
N TRP A 247 -21.25 -42.15 5.65
CA TRP A 247 -21.67 -43.17 4.70
C TRP A 247 -22.07 -42.50 3.38
N LYS A 248 -21.13 -42.45 2.44
CA LYS A 248 -21.33 -41.85 1.13
C LYS A 248 -21.76 -42.91 0.10
N THR A 249 -22.63 -42.54 -0.83
CA THR A 249 -22.83 -43.33 -2.06
C THR A 249 -21.56 -43.33 -2.90
N THR A 250 -21.48 -44.20 -3.91
CA THR A 250 -20.35 -44.23 -4.83
C THR A 250 -20.17 -42.89 -5.54
N GLU A 251 -21.27 -42.27 -5.95
CA GLU A 251 -21.29 -40.97 -6.63
C GLU A 251 -20.88 -39.82 -5.69
N GLU A 252 -21.40 -39.80 -4.46
CA GLU A 252 -21.02 -38.81 -3.44
C GLU A 252 -19.54 -38.91 -3.08
N LYS A 253 -19.02 -40.14 -2.94
CA LYS A 253 -17.61 -40.36 -2.70
C LYS A 253 -16.76 -39.84 -3.85
N ALA A 254 -17.12 -40.16 -5.09
CA ALA A 254 -16.41 -39.70 -6.27
C ALA A 254 -16.41 -38.16 -6.41
N TYR A 255 -17.54 -37.50 -6.07
CA TYR A 255 -17.62 -36.04 -6.04
C TYR A 255 -16.70 -35.45 -4.96
N VAL A 256 -16.79 -35.93 -3.72
CA VAL A 256 -16.00 -35.41 -2.61
C VAL A 256 -14.50 -35.59 -2.86
N GLU A 257 -14.08 -36.75 -3.33
CA GLU A 257 -12.67 -37.01 -3.70
C GLU A 257 -12.20 -36.09 -4.83
N ALA A 258 -13.07 -35.77 -5.80
CA ALA A 258 -12.72 -34.84 -6.86
C ALA A 258 -12.57 -33.40 -6.36
N VAL A 259 -13.45 -32.94 -5.46
CA VAL A 259 -13.36 -31.62 -4.84
C VAL A 259 -12.14 -31.51 -3.93
N ASP A 260 -11.85 -32.54 -3.15
CA ASP A 260 -10.65 -32.60 -2.30
C ASP A 260 -9.38 -32.50 -3.15
N ALA A 261 -9.32 -33.23 -4.27
CA ALA A 261 -8.20 -33.13 -5.19
C ALA A 261 -8.02 -31.71 -5.76
N ILE A 262 -9.10 -31.01 -6.13
CA ILE A 262 -9.03 -29.62 -6.61
C ILE A 262 -8.55 -28.68 -5.51
N ARG A 263 -9.13 -28.80 -4.30
CA ARG A 263 -8.78 -27.97 -3.13
C ARG A 263 -7.31 -28.16 -2.75
N ASP A 264 -6.82 -29.39 -2.79
CA ASP A 264 -5.48 -29.76 -2.33
C ASP A 264 -4.44 -29.65 -3.47
N HIS A 265 -4.84 -29.16 -4.65
CA HIS A 265 -4.01 -29.03 -5.87
C HIS A 265 -3.42 -30.37 -6.37
N GLU A 266 -4.16 -31.46 -6.17
CA GLU A 266 -3.87 -32.81 -6.64
C GLU A 266 -4.79 -33.23 -7.81
N ASP A 267 -5.53 -32.28 -8.39
CA ASP A 267 -6.42 -32.54 -9.51
C ASP A 267 -5.68 -32.89 -10.81
N SER A 268 -6.38 -33.60 -11.67
CA SER A 268 -5.87 -34.05 -12.97
C SER A 268 -7.00 -34.09 -13.99
N GLU A 269 -6.67 -34.35 -15.25
CA GLU A 269 -7.69 -34.57 -16.30
C GLU A 269 -8.72 -35.65 -15.88
N GLN A 270 -8.29 -36.65 -15.10
CA GLN A 270 -9.19 -37.69 -14.60
C GLN A 270 -10.21 -37.13 -13.58
N THR A 271 -9.82 -36.15 -12.77
CA THR A 271 -10.71 -35.47 -11.81
C THR A 271 -11.89 -34.84 -12.54
N TYR A 272 -11.64 -34.05 -13.58
CA TYR A 272 -12.70 -33.40 -14.36
C TYR A 272 -13.51 -34.40 -15.20
N ARG A 273 -12.90 -35.50 -15.67
CA ARG A 273 -13.64 -36.60 -16.32
C ARG A 273 -14.63 -37.27 -15.34
N VAL A 274 -14.27 -37.44 -14.08
CA VAL A 274 -15.18 -37.96 -13.04
C VAL A 274 -16.36 -37.01 -12.85
N LEU A 275 -16.10 -35.70 -12.71
CA LEU A 275 -17.17 -34.69 -12.58
C LEU A 275 -18.12 -34.67 -13.80
N ARG A 276 -17.58 -34.74 -15.03
CA ARG A 276 -18.40 -34.86 -16.26
C ARG A 276 -19.24 -36.13 -16.28
N LYS A 277 -18.70 -37.27 -15.86
CA LYS A 277 -19.47 -38.51 -15.76
C LYS A 277 -20.59 -38.41 -14.74
N LEU A 278 -20.36 -37.72 -13.61
CA LEU A 278 -21.39 -37.50 -12.60
C LEU A 278 -22.54 -36.64 -13.16
N LEU A 279 -22.26 -35.67 -14.04
CA LEU A 279 -23.31 -34.90 -14.72
C LEU A 279 -24.25 -35.77 -15.57
N GLU A 280 -23.80 -36.92 -16.07
CA GLU A 280 -24.63 -37.85 -16.85
C GLU A 280 -25.55 -38.73 -15.97
N THR A 281 -25.36 -38.71 -14.65
CA THR A 281 -26.14 -39.52 -13.70
C THR A 281 -27.30 -38.73 -13.10
N SER A 282 -28.00 -39.30 -12.09
CA SER A 282 -29.01 -38.59 -11.28
C SER A 282 -28.40 -37.91 -10.05
N PHE A 283 -27.11 -37.58 -10.05
CA PHE A 283 -26.47 -36.90 -8.92
C PHE A 283 -27.12 -35.54 -8.67
N ASP A 284 -27.48 -35.27 -7.41
CA ASP A 284 -28.35 -34.14 -7.05
C ASP A 284 -27.60 -32.81 -6.97
N ASN A 285 -26.33 -32.81 -6.55
CA ASN A 285 -25.55 -31.58 -6.35
C ASN A 285 -25.04 -31.00 -7.68
N ARG A 286 -25.97 -30.43 -8.44
CA ARG A 286 -25.71 -29.79 -9.74
C ARG A 286 -24.96 -28.47 -9.62
N ILE A 287 -25.17 -27.72 -8.54
CA ILE A 287 -24.45 -26.47 -8.28
C ILE A 287 -22.95 -26.78 -8.23
N GLY A 288 -22.56 -27.72 -7.37
CA GLY A 288 -21.17 -28.11 -7.19
C GLY A 288 -20.54 -28.72 -8.43
N LEU A 289 -21.25 -29.58 -9.18
CA LEU A 289 -20.71 -30.15 -10.42
C LEU A 289 -20.35 -29.07 -11.44
N HIS A 290 -21.29 -28.17 -11.74
CA HIS A 290 -21.06 -27.10 -12.72
C HIS A 290 -20.02 -26.08 -12.23
N TYR A 291 -20.02 -25.76 -10.93
CA TYR A 291 -19.00 -24.90 -10.34
C TYR A 291 -17.60 -25.46 -10.54
N TYR A 292 -17.33 -26.71 -10.13
CA TYR A 292 -15.97 -27.28 -10.26
C TYR A 292 -15.59 -27.60 -11.71
N LEU A 293 -16.56 -27.85 -12.59
CA LEU A 293 -16.26 -28.00 -14.02
C LEU A 293 -15.85 -26.70 -14.68
N SER A 294 -16.24 -25.54 -14.16
CA SER A 294 -15.74 -24.25 -14.66
C SER A 294 -14.28 -23.98 -14.31
N TRP A 295 -13.64 -24.84 -13.51
CA TRP A 295 -12.25 -24.72 -13.09
C TRP A 295 -11.32 -25.60 -13.93
N ASP A 296 -11.86 -26.36 -14.90
CA ASP A 296 -11.06 -27.26 -15.74
C ASP A 296 -10.04 -26.47 -16.57
N PRO A 297 -8.71 -26.65 -16.32
CA PRO A 297 -7.67 -25.89 -17.01
C PRO A 297 -7.50 -26.32 -18.48
N GLU A 298 -8.03 -27.48 -18.87
CA GLU A 298 -7.96 -28.01 -20.24
C GLU A 298 -9.11 -27.50 -21.13
N THR A 299 -10.08 -26.79 -20.54
CA THR A 299 -11.26 -26.27 -21.24
C THR A 299 -11.09 -24.79 -21.58
N GLU A 300 -11.62 -24.34 -22.72
CA GLU A 300 -11.60 -22.92 -23.07
C GLU A 300 -12.35 -22.09 -22.03
N ILE A 301 -11.83 -20.90 -21.70
CA ILE A 301 -12.40 -20.01 -20.68
C ILE A 301 -13.87 -19.66 -20.99
N SER A 302 -14.24 -19.58 -22.27
CA SER A 302 -15.63 -19.38 -22.72
C SER A 302 -16.56 -20.54 -22.32
N ALA A 303 -16.11 -21.79 -22.44
CA ALA A 303 -16.86 -22.98 -22.04
C ALA A 303 -16.87 -23.13 -20.51
N ASN A 304 -15.78 -22.76 -19.82
CA ASN A 304 -15.77 -22.67 -18.37
C ASN A 304 -16.80 -21.64 -17.86
N LEU A 305 -16.90 -20.48 -18.51
CA LEU A 305 -17.93 -19.49 -18.21
C LEU A 305 -19.34 -20.05 -18.41
N ASP A 306 -19.56 -20.89 -19.43
CA ASP A 306 -20.85 -21.55 -19.62
C ASP A 306 -21.19 -22.49 -18.45
N GLU A 307 -20.22 -23.26 -17.96
CA GLU A 307 -20.39 -24.09 -16.75
C GLU A 307 -20.64 -23.24 -15.50
N ALA A 308 -19.93 -22.12 -15.33
CA ALA A 308 -20.18 -21.20 -14.21
C ALA A 308 -21.60 -20.63 -14.22
N ILE A 309 -22.13 -20.28 -15.41
CA ILE A 309 -23.51 -19.83 -15.57
C ILE A 309 -24.52 -20.97 -15.30
N ARG A 310 -24.22 -22.21 -15.72
CA ARG A 310 -25.05 -23.38 -15.38
C ARG A 310 -25.09 -23.66 -13.87
N ALA A 311 -24.03 -23.34 -13.14
CA ALA A 311 -24.03 -23.44 -11.68
C ALA A 311 -25.05 -22.47 -11.05
N ILE A 312 -25.15 -21.24 -11.58
CA ILE A 312 -26.19 -20.28 -11.17
C ILE A 312 -27.59 -20.76 -11.58
N ASP A 313 -27.76 -21.32 -12.78
CA ASP A 313 -29.04 -21.94 -13.18
C ASP A 313 -29.47 -23.04 -12.22
N ALA A 314 -28.53 -23.92 -11.83
CA ALA A 314 -28.76 -24.98 -10.85
C ALA A 314 -29.15 -24.41 -9.48
N TYR A 315 -28.50 -23.33 -9.03
CA TYR A 315 -28.85 -22.62 -7.80
C TYR A 315 -30.33 -22.19 -7.81
N PHE A 316 -30.77 -21.48 -8.86
CA PHE A 316 -32.17 -21.03 -8.95
C PHE A 316 -33.16 -22.19 -9.10
N ALA A 317 -32.74 -23.33 -9.66
CA ALA A 317 -33.58 -24.53 -9.76
C ALA A 317 -33.91 -25.14 -8.38
N THR A 318 -33.03 -24.96 -7.38
CA THR A 318 -33.27 -25.47 -6.00
C THR A 318 -34.39 -24.72 -5.28
N LYS A 319 -34.64 -23.46 -5.65
CA LYS A 319 -35.54 -22.52 -4.96
C LYS A 319 -35.16 -22.23 -3.50
N VAL A 320 -33.94 -22.55 -3.09
CA VAL A 320 -33.38 -22.20 -1.78
C VAL A 320 -32.70 -20.84 -1.89
N ILE A 321 -32.97 -19.95 -0.93
CA ILE A 321 -32.34 -18.63 -0.85
C ILE A 321 -31.09 -18.77 0.02
N ASP A 322 -29.93 -18.70 -0.61
CA ASP A 322 -28.61 -18.70 0.03
C ASP A 322 -27.71 -17.63 -0.62
N PRO A 323 -27.68 -16.42 -0.02
CA PRO A 323 -26.88 -15.31 -0.53
C PRO A 323 -25.38 -15.57 -0.62
N ASP A 324 -24.82 -16.42 0.25
CA ASP A 324 -23.39 -16.71 0.27
C ASP A 324 -23.02 -17.62 -0.91
N THR A 325 -23.85 -18.65 -1.16
CA THR A 325 -23.71 -19.48 -2.37
C THR A 325 -23.85 -18.64 -3.64
N LEU A 326 -24.88 -17.78 -3.76
CA LEU A 326 -25.04 -16.95 -4.96
C LEU A 326 -23.88 -15.97 -5.15
N ARG A 327 -23.30 -15.45 -4.05
CA ARG A 327 -22.11 -14.58 -4.09
C ARG A 327 -20.91 -15.33 -4.68
N LEU A 328 -20.64 -16.53 -4.17
CA LEU A 328 -19.55 -17.38 -4.66
C LEU A 328 -19.69 -17.67 -6.17
N LEU A 329 -20.89 -18.06 -6.60
CA LEU A 329 -21.14 -18.36 -8.01
C LEU A 329 -21.00 -17.11 -8.90
N SER A 330 -21.47 -15.96 -8.42
CA SER A 330 -21.33 -14.67 -9.13
C SER A 330 -19.87 -14.22 -9.21
N ALA A 331 -19.09 -14.46 -8.15
CA ALA A 331 -17.65 -14.19 -8.11
C ALA A 331 -16.91 -15.00 -9.16
N ASN A 332 -17.16 -16.31 -9.22
CA ASN A 332 -16.57 -17.20 -10.22
C ASN A 332 -16.88 -16.76 -11.67
N VAL A 333 -18.12 -16.33 -11.95
CA VAL A 333 -18.48 -15.74 -13.25
C VAL A 333 -17.70 -14.46 -13.53
N TYR A 334 -17.56 -13.58 -12.53
CA TYR A 334 -16.80 -12.33 -12.68
C TYR A 334 -15.30 -12.58 -12.91
N ASP A 335 -14.69 -13.55 -12.20
CA ASP A 335 -13.29 -13.90 -12.37
C ASP A 335 -12.99 -14.44 -13.78
N LEU A 336 -13.85 -15.32 -14.29
CA LEU A 336 -13.77 -15.79 -15.68
C LEU A 336 -13.98 -14.63 -16.69
N ALA A 337 -14.84 -13.67 -16.36
CA ALA A 337 -15.03 -12.47 -17.18
C ALA A 337 -13.77 -11.58 -17.20
N LEU A 338 -13.05 -11.44 -16.09
CA LEU A 338 -11.77 -10.72 -16.04
C LEU A 338 -10.73 -11.38 -16.94
N GLN A 339 -10.64 -12.72 -16.92
CA GLN A 339 -9.70 -13.45 -17.78
C GLN A 339 -10.01 -13.29 -19.27
N LEU A 340 -11.30 -13.39 -19.66
CA LEU A 340 -11.73 -13.15 -21.04
C LEU A 340 -11.51 -11.69 -21.47
N GLY A 341 -11.90 -10.76 -20.59
CA GLY A 341 -11.85 -9.32 -20.82
C GLY A 341 -10.44 -8.75 -20.94
N ALA A 342 -9.45 -9.41 -20.35
CA ALA A 342 -8.04 -9.06 -20.52
C ALA A 342 -7.58 -9.14 -21.99
N SER A 343 -8.19 -10.02 -22.79
CA SER A 343 -7.91 -10.15 -24.23
C SER A 343 -8.91 -9.40 -25.11
N ASP A 344 -10.19 -9.37 -24.72
CA ASP A 344 -11.25 -8.69 -25.46
C ASP A 344 -12.21 -7.97 -24.48
N PRO A 345 -12.05 -6.64 -24.28
CA PRO A 345 -12.90 -5.87 -23.38
C PRO A 345 -14.41 -5.93 -23.72
N GLN A 346 -14.80 -6.30 -24.95
CA GLN A 346 -16.22 -6.45 -25.30
C GLN A 346 -16.88 -7.63 -24.59
N GLN A 347 -16.10 -8.57 -24.05
CA GLN A 347 -16.61 -9.72 -23.31
C GLN A 347 -17.33 -9.30 -22.02
N PHE A 348 -16.88 -8.23 -21.35
CA PHE A 348 -17.54 -7.74 -20.14
C PHE A 348 -19.03 -7.42 -20.36
N ALA A 349 -19.36 -6.78 -21.49
CA ALA A 349 -20.74 -6.45 -21.82
C ALA A 349 -21.60 -7.70 -22.08
N LYS A 350 -21.02 -8.73 -22.70
CA LYS A 350 -21.71 -10.01 -22.96
C LYS A 350 -21.96 -10.78 -21.66
N VAL A 351 -20.97 -10.84 -20.77
CA VAL A 351 -21.14 -11.48 -19.45
C VAL A 351 -22.16 -10.71 -18.61
N LEU A 352 -22.10 -9.37 -18.63
CA LEU A 352 -23.08 -8.52 -17.95
C LEU A 352 -24.51 -8.82 -18.41
N GLU A 353 -24.74 -8.97 -19.71
CA GLU A 353 -26.06 -9.30 -20.24
C GLU A 353 -26.55 -10.66 -19.70
N ARG A 354 -25.69 -11.68 -19.74
CA ARG A 354 -26.02 -13.04 -19.24
C ARG A 354 -26.30 -13.05 -17.75
N LEU A 355 -25.39 -12.51 -16.94
CA LEU A 355 -25.53 -12.47 -15.48
C LEU A 355 -26.71 -11.58 -15.05
N GLY A 356 -26.98 -10.51 -15.80
CA GLY A 356 -28.11 -9.62 -15.56
C GLY A 356 -29.48 -10.30 -15.71
N THR A 357 -29.59 -11.42 -16.42
CA THR A 357 -30.85 -12.17 -16.55
C THR A 357 -31.35 -12.77 -15.23
N TYR A 358 -30.48 -12.90 -14.23
CA TYR A 358 -30.84 -13.39 -12.90
C TYR A 358 -31.34 -12.29 -11.97
N GLU A 359 -31.04 -11.01 -12.25
CA GLU A 359 -31.43 -9.90 -11.40
C GLU A 359 -32.96 -9.84 -11.15
N PRO A 360 -33.84 -9.99 -12.17
CA PRO A 360 -35.29 -10.01 -11.96
C PRO A 360 -35.81 -11.24 -11.19
N LYS A 361 -35.00 -12.28 -11.02
CA LYS A 361 -35.38 -13.51 -10.30
C LYS A 361 -35.18 -13.38 -8.79
N VAL A 362 -34.46 -12.35 -8.35
CA VAL A 362 -34.13 -12.10 -6.95
C VAL A 362 -34.95 -10.93 -6.42
N LYS A 363 -35.32 -10.97 -5.14
CA LYS A 363 -36.03 -9.86 -4.49
C LYS A 363 -35.10 -8.63 -4.38
N PRO A 364 -35.48 -7.45 -4.89
CA PRO A 364 -34.70 -6.22 -4.72
C PRO A 364 -34.38 -5.92 -3.25
N GLU A 365 -33.20 -5.33 -3.00
CA GLU A 365 -32.71 -4.94 -1.66
C GLU A 365 -32.57 -6.11 -0.66
N SER A 366 -32.63 -7.36 -1.13
CA SER A 366 -32.31 -8.53 -0.30
C SER A 366 -30.80 -8.82 -0.31
N LYS A 367 -30.31 -9.57 0.68
CA LYS A 367 -28.91 -10.02 0.70
C LYS A 367 -28.54 -10.88 -0.51
N GLU A 368 -29.50 -11.64 -1.02
CA GLU A 368 -29.35 -12.41 -2.26
C GLU A 368 -29.19 -11.48 -3.47
N TRP A 369 -29.93 -10.36 -3.52
CA TRP A 369 -29.78 -9.38 -4.60
C TRP A 369 -28.46 -8.63 -4.49
N GLU A 370 -28.04 -8.22 -3.28
CA GLU A 370 -26.74 -7.58 -3.06
C GLU A 370 -25.58 -8.46 -3.56
N ALA A 371 -25.66 -9.78 -3.30
CA ALA A 371 -24.67 -10.77 -3.73
C ALA A 371 -24.48 -10.83 -5.25
N LEU A 372 -25.52 -10.52 -6.03
CA LEU A 372 -25.47 -10.43 -7.49
C LEU A 372 -25.13 -9.00 -7.96
N ALA A 373 -25.74 -8.00 -7.34
CA ALA A 373 -25.68 -6.60 -7.74
C ALA A 373 -24.26 -6.03 -7.66
N ILE A 374 -23.45 -6.46 -6.69
CA ILE A 374 -22.06 -5.99 -6.59
C ILE A 374 -21.22 -6.38 -7.83
N TYR A 375 -21.37 -7.61 -8.33
CA TYR A 375 -20.66 -8.08 -9.54
C TYR A 375 -21.26 -7.51 -10.82
N LEU A 376 -22.59 -7.31 -10.89
CA LEU A 376 -23.21 -6.59 -12.01
C LEU A 376 -22.68 -5.16 -12.11
N GLY A 377 -22.53 -4.46 -10.97
CA GLY A 377 -21.93 -3.13 -10.94
C GLY A 377 -20.47 -3.14 -11.39
N ALA A 378 -19.71 -4.16 -11.00
CA ALA A 378 -18.31 -4.30 -11.40
C ALA A 378 -18.19 -4.51 -12.93
N LEU A 379 -19.03 -5.37 -13.50
CA LEU A 379 -19.11 -5.58 -14.95
C LEU A 379 -19.61 -4.34 -15.69
N GLU A 380 -20.55 -3.57 -15.12
CA GLU A 380 -20.99 -2.28 -15.67
C GLU A 380 -19.83 -1.29 -15.77
N ILE A 381 -18.99 -1.15 -14.73
CA ILE A 381 -17.77 -0.35 -14.78
C ILE A 381 -16.82 -0.83 -15.87
N ARG A 382 -16.50 -2.13 -15.89
CA ARG A 382 -15.57 -2.72 -16.86
C ARG A 382 -16.08 -2.60 -18.30
N SER A 383 -17.39 -2.48 -18.48
CA SER A 383 -18.05 -2.24 -19.77
C SER A 383 -18.22 -0.75 -20.12
N GLY A 384 -17.66 0.18 -19.33
CA GLY A 384 -17.77 1.63 -19.56
C GLY A 384 -19.12 2.26 -19.18
N GLN A 385 -19.95 1.56 -18.40
CA GLN A 385 -21.28 2.02 -17.95
C GLN A 385 -21.24 2.63 -16.54
N SER A 386 -20.33 3.57 -16.29
CA SER A 386 -20.03 4.06 -14.93
C SER A 386 -21.23 4.66 -14.18
N GLU A 387 -22.06 5.47 -14.83
CA GLU A 387 -23.27 6.02 -14.20
C GLU A 387 -24.28 4.94 -13.78
N LYS A 388 -24.41 3.88 -14.57
CA LYS A 388 -25.30 2.75 -14.25
C LYS A 388 -24.79 2.01 -13.01
N ALA A 389 -23.49 1.73 -12.98
CA ALA A 389 -22.84 1.09 -11.84
C ALA A 389 -22.96 1.93 -10.56
N MET A 390 -22.73 3.25 -10.64
CA MET A 390 -22.89 4.14 -9.48
C MET A 390 -24.31 4.15 -8.94
N ASN A 391 -25.32 4.22 -9.81
CA ASN A 391 -26.72 4.13 -9.40
C ASN A 391 -27.05 2.78 -8.77
N ARG A 392 -26.40 1.70 -9.20
CA ARG A 392 -26.52 0.38 -8.59
C ARG A 392 -25.91 0.34 -7.20
N TYR A 393 -24.63 0.71 -7.06
CA TYR A 393 -23.94 0.67 -5.76
C TYR A 393 -24.64 1.52 -4.70
N ARG A 394 -25.15 2.71 -5.08
CA ARG A 394 -25.89 3.60 -4.17
C ARG A 394 -27.12 2.98 -3.53
N GLN A 395 -27.75 1.98 -4.16
CA GLN A 395 -28.97 1.35 -3.63
C GLN A 395 -28.71 0.56 -2.34
N PHE A 396 -27.48 0.10 -2.10
CA PHE A 396 -27.14 -0.73 -0.93
C PHE A 396 -25.84 -0.32 -0.23
N ALA A 397 -25.24 0.81 -0.62
CA ALA A 397 -24.05 1.38 0.00
C ALA A 397 -24.20 1.68 1.51
N THR A 398 -25.42 1.86 2.02
CA THR A 398 -25.63 2.11 3.47
C THR A 398 -25.31 0.91 4.36
N THR A 399 -25.25 -0.29 3.79
CA THR A 399 -25.10 -1.55 4.53
C THR A 399 -24.08 -2.50 3.90
N ASN A 400 -23.37 -2.06 2.86
CA ASN A 400 -22.37 -2.88 2.16
C ASN A 400 -21.09 -2.05 1.93
N PRO A 401 -19.94 -2.47 2.50
CA PRO A 401 -18.70 -1.69 2.46
C PRO A 401 -18.12 -1.56 1.05
N GLU A 402 -18.13 -2.62 0.25
CA GLU A 402 -17.61 -2.59 -1.13
C GLU A 402 -18.45 -1.66 -2.03
N ALA A 403 -19.78 -1.69 -1.88
CA ALA A 403 -20.66 -0.79 -2.61
C ALA A 403 -20.45 0.67 -2.21
N LEU A 404 -20.27 0.95 -0.91
CA LEU A 404 -19.94 2.29 -0.43
C LEU A 404 -18.61 2.78 -1.01
N LEU A 405 -17.56 1.94 -0.93
CA LEU A 405 -16.24 2.22 -1.49
C LEU A 405 -16.32 2.52 -2.99
N ASN A 406 -16.96 1.63 -3.77
CA ASN A 406 -17.10 1.80 -5.20
C ASN A 406 -17.86 3.09 -5.55
N ALA A 407 -19.00 3.33 -4.90
CA ALA A 407 -19.80 4.53 -5.15
C ALA A 407 -18.99 5.80 -4.84
N CYS A 408 -18.34 5.87 -3.67
CA CYS A 408 -17.51 7.01 -3.30
C CYS A 408 -16.32 7.21 -4.24
N TYR A 409 -15.65 6.13 -4.64
CA TYR A 409 -14.50 6.16 -5.54
C TYR A 409 -14.87 6.70 -6.91
N TYR A 410 -15.87 6.12 -7.58
CA TYR A 410 -16.24 6.55 -8.94
C TYR A 410 -16.86 7.95 -8.95
N LEU A 411 -17.59 8.35 -7.90
CA LEU A 411 -18.03 9.73 -7.76
C LEU A 411 -16.85 10.70 -7.63
N TYR A 412 -15.82 10.34 -6.87
CA TYR A 412 -14.61 11.16 -6.79
C TYR A 412 -13.90 11.24 -8.14
N GLN A 413 -13.71 10.11 -8.83
CA GLN A 413 -13.06 10.07 -10.15
C GLN A 413 -13.78 10.93 -11.20
N ASP A 414 -15.12 11.02 -11.12
CA ASP A 414 -15.96 11.86 -11.99
C ASP A 414 -16.04 13.33 -11.53
N GLY A 415 -15.27 13.73 -10.50
CA GLY A 415 -15.24 15.10 -9.97
C GLY A 415 -16.48 15.48 -9.14
N ARG A 416 -17.27 14.49 -8.70
CA ARG A 416 -18.53 14.64 -7.95
C ARG A 416 -18.35 14.41 -6.44
N LEU A 417 -17.27 14.95 -5.86
CA LEU A 417 -16.93 14.75 -4.43
C LEU A 417 -18.08 15.11 -3.47
N LYS A 418 -18.83 16.18 -3.74
CA LYS A 418 -20.00 16.57 -2.92
C LYS A 418 -21.10 15.52 -2.89
N GLU A 419 -21.28 14.77 -3.97
CA GLU A 419 -22.25 13.67 -3.99
C GLU A 419 -21.75 12.45 -3.21
N ALA A 420 -20.43 12.20 -3.23
CA ALA A 420 -19.83 11.16 -2.40
C ALA A 420 -20.00 11.48 -0.91
N GLU A 421 -19.82 12.75 -0.51
CA GLU A 421 -20.06 13.22 0.86
C GLU A 421 -21.53 13.09 1.27
N ALA A 422 -22.45 13.47 0.37
CA ALA A 422 -23.88 13.33 0.61
C ALA A 422 -24.28 11.86 0.79
N LEU A 423 -23.73 10.95 -0.02
CA LEU A 423 -23.93 9.51 0.12
C LEU A 423 -23.40 9.03 1.48
N LEU A 424 -22.16 9.36 1.83
CA LEU A 424 -21.55 8.95 3.09
C LEU A 424 -22.35 9.44 4.30
N ALA A 425 -22.91 10.65 4.24
CA ALA A 425 -23.75 11.20 5.30
C ALA A 425 -25.07 10.42 5.53
N THR A 426 -25.51 9.62 4.56
CA THR A 426 -26.67 8.72 4.73
C THR A 426 -26.33 7.45 5.50
N VAL A 427 -25.04 7.08 5.57
CA VAL A 427 -24.57 5.85 6.21
C VAL A 427 -24.64 6.00 7.73
N LYS A 428 -25.46 5.16 8.36
CA LYS A 428 -25.63 5.10 9.82
C LYS A 428 -25.25 3.68 10.28
N PRO A 429 -23.95 3.38 10.43
CA PRO A 429 -23.51 2.02 10.68
C PRO A 429 -23.99 1.55 12.05
N ASN A 430 -24.34 0.26 12.14
CA ASN A 430 -24.63 -0.38 13.42
C ASN A 430 -23.34 -0.40 14.27
N ALA A 431 -23.43 -0.11 15.56
CA ALA A 431 -22.27 -0.15 16.46
C ALA A 431 -21.61 -1.54 16.54
N ALA A 432 -22.33 -2.61 16.21
CA ALA A 432 -21.78 -3.96 16.12
C ALA A 432 -21.02 -4.24 14.80
N ASP A 433 -21.24 -3.43 13.76
CA ASP A 433 -20.56 -3.54 12.46
C ASP A 433 -19.28 -2.71 12.48
N SER A 434 -18.24 -3.29 13.09
CA SER A 434 -16.95 -2.61 13.30
C SER A 434 -16.33 -2.13 11.99
N ARG A 435 -16.44 -2.92 10.92
CA ARG A 435 -15.90 -2.58 9.60
C ARG A 435 -16.61 -1.38 8.99
N MET A 436 -17.95 -1.36 8.94
CA MET A 436 -18.68 -0.20 8.40
C MET A 436 -18.48 1.07 9.24
N VAL A 437 -18.36 0.95 10.57
CA VAL A 437 -18.03 2.08 11.45
C VAL A 437 -16.65 2.65 11.10
N GLN A 438 -15.64 1.78 10.98
CA GLN A 438 -14.28 2.19 10.61
C GLN A 438 -14.24 2.82 9.23
N LEU A 439 -14.78 2.13 8.22
CA LEU A 439 -14.79 2.59 6.83
C LEU A 439 -15.46 3.96 6.71
N SER A 440 -16.61 4.15 7.36
CA SER A 440 -17.33 5.44 7.33
C SER A 440 -16.48 6.57 7.90
N LYS A 441 -15.70 6.29 8.95
CA LYS A 441 -14.80 7.27 9.57
C LYS A 441 -13.60 7.58 8.67
N LEU A 442 -12.98 6.56 8.06
CA LEU A 442 -11.87 6.73 7.12
C LEU A 442 -12.30 7.53 5.89
N LEU A 443 -13.43 7.19 5.27
CA LEU A 443 -13.96 7.92 4.13
C LEU A 443 -14.24 9.38 4.48
N LYS A 444 -14.75 9.66 5.69
CA LYS A 444 -14.98 11.04 6.13
C LYS A 444 -13.67 11.83 6.26
N GLN A 445 -12.63 11.22 6.82
CA GLN A 445 -11.30 11.84 6.92
C GLN A 445 -10.68 12.04 5.54
N GLU A 446 -10.81 11.06 4.66
CA GLU A 446 -10.29 11.12 3.29
C GLU A 446 -11.00 12.20 2.45
N MET A 447 -12.33 12.29 2.52
CA MET A 447 -13.09 13.32 1.80
C MET A 447 -12.68 14.73 2.23
N ALA A 448 -12.50 14.98 3.52
CA ALA A 448 -11.98 16.25 4.01
C ALA A 448 -10.59 16.56 3.42
N SER A 449 -9.71 15.57 3.37
CA SER A 449 -8.38 15.71 2.73
C SER A 449 -8.48 15.96 1.20
N LEU A 450 -9.45 15.34 0.52
CA LEU A 450 -9.69 15.55 -0.91
C LEU A 450 -10.24 16.95 -1.23
N GLN A 451 -10.87 17.64 -0.27
CA GLN A 451 -11.26 19.04 -0.44
C GLN A 451 -10.05 19.99 -0.47
N GLU A 452 -8.95 19.61 0.18
CA GLU A 452 -7.74 20.43 0.33
C GLU A 452 -6.77 20.32 -0.87
N GLN A 453 -7.07 19.50 -1.89
CA GLN A 453 -6.15 19.26 -3.01
C GLN A 453 -5.65 20.57 -3.67
N ALA A 454 -6.54 21.52 -3.90
CA ALA A 454 -6.19 22.79 -4.54
C ALA A 454 -5.23 23.64 -3.68
N ALA A 455 -5.43 23.65 -2.36
CA ALA A 455 -4.54 24.34 -1.43
C ALA A 455 -3.16 23.67 -1.40
N ILE A 456 -3.12 22.33 -1.29
CA ILE A 456 -1.87 21.56 -1.28
C ILE A 456 -1.07 21.74 -2.57
N VAL A 457 -1.73 21.75 -3.73
CA VAL A 457 -1.11 22.04 -5.04
C VAL A 457 -0.48 23.43 -5.07
N SER A 458 -1.16 24.42 -4.48
CA SER A 458 -0.64 25.79 -4.38
C SER A 458 0.59 25.86 -3.47
N ASP A 459 0.52 25.25 -2.28
CA ASP A 459 1.60 25.22 -1.28
C ASP A 459 2.86 24.53 -1.85
N LEU A 460 2.71 23.36 -2.46
CA LEU A 460 3.81 22.63 -3.07
C LEU A 460 4.39 23.40 -4.26
N GLY A 461 3.54 23.96 -5.11
CA GLY A 461 3.97 24.78 -6.24
C GLY A 461 4.72 26.04 -5.79
N TYR A 462 4.32 26.65 -4.67
CA TYR A 462 5.03 27.77 -4.07
C TYR A 462 6.42 27.35 -3.57
N SER A 463 6.50 26.26 -2.82
CA SER A 463 7.74 25.74 -2.24
C SER A 463 8.75 25.33 -3.31
N LEU A 464 8.31 24.65 -4.37
CA LEU A 464 9.15 24.29 -5.52
C LEU A 464 9.66 25.53 -6.27
N ARG A 465 8.81 26.54 -6.50
CA ARG A 465 9.27 27.82 -7.08
C ARG A 465 10.31 28.51 -6.19
N ARG A 466 10.23 28.39 -4.86
CA ARG A 466 11.27 28.95 -3.97
C ARG A 466 12.59 28.22 -4.12
N LEU A 467 12.57 26.90 -4.32
CA LEU A 467 13.76 26.11 -4.65
C LEU A 467 14.37 26.58 -5.97
N ASP A 468 13.57 26.69 -7.04
CA ASP A 468 14.03 27.11 -8.38
C ASP A 468 14.63 28.53 -8.41
N ASN A 469 14.14 29.40 -7.52
CA ASN A 469 14.58 30.79 -7.39
C ASN A 469 15.66 30.99 -6.31
N ALA A 470 16.12 29.92 -5.65
CA ALA A 470 17.23 30.03 -4.71
C ALA A 470 18.51 30.41 -5.47
N ASP A 471 19.28 31.36 -4.93
CA ASP A 471 20.55 31.80 -5.52
C ASP A 471 21.54 30.64 -5.71
N SER A 472 21.64 29.81 -4.67
CA SER A 472 22.47 28.61 -4.63
C SER A 472 21.99 27.68 -3.52
N TYR A 473 22.29 26.39 -3.68
CA TYR A 473 22.07 25.39 -2.64
C TYR A 473 22.97 24.17 -2.87
N GLN A 474 23.11 23.38 -1.82
CA GLN A 474 23.75 22.08 -1.86
C GLN A 474 22.72 20.99 -1.61
N VAL A 475 22.84 19.87 -2.31
CA VAL A 475 22.00 18.68 -2.16
C VAL A 475 22.90 17.54 -1.74
N LYS A 476 22.53 16.84 -0.68
CA LYS A 476 23.12 15.54 -0.31
C LYS A 476 22.09 14.48 -0.61
N GLY A 477 22.45 13.52 -1.46
CA GLY A 477 21.50 12.56 -1.98
C GLY A 477 22.01 11.14 -1.97
N GLU A 478 21.06 10.22 -1.85
CA GLU A 478 21.25 8.80 -2.04
C GLU A 478 20.17 8.29 -2.99
N ALA A 479 20.55 7.44 -3.95
CA ALA A 479 19.61 6.91 -4.92
C ALA A 479 19.95 5.48 -5.32
N VAL A 480 18.94 4.77 -5.81
CA VAL A 480 19.04 3.45 -6.42
C VAL A 480 18.38 3.50 -7.78
N LEU A 481 19.11 3.18 -8.85
CA LEU A 481 18.62 3.13 -10.22
C LEU A 481 18.98 1.78 -10.85
N SER A 482 17.98 0.94 -11.13
CA SER A 482 18.15 -0.38 -11.76
C SER A 482 19.26 -1.23 -11.12
N GLY A 483 19.33 -1.20 -9.78
CA GLY A 483 20.30 -1.94 -8.96
C GLY A 483 21.63 -1.22 -8.71
N PHE A 484 21.91 -0.11 -9.38
CA PHE A 484 23.05 0.75 -9.04
C PHE A 484 22.69 1.60 -7.83
N THR A 485 23.60 1.68 -6.86
CA THR A 485 23.44 2.57 -5.70
C THR A 485 24.33 3.79 -5.88
N PHE A 486 23.85 4.96 -5.45
CA PHE A 486 24.53 6.24 -5.60
C PHE A 486 24.52 6.96 -4.25
N LYS A 487 25.65 7.56 -3.90
CA LYS A 487 25.74 8.56 -2.84
C LYS A 487 26.46 9.77 -3.39
N TYR A 488 25.83 10.94 -3.31
CA TYR A 488 26.33 12.14 -3.97
C TYR A 488 26.08 13.41 -3.18
N THR A 489 26.88 14.41 -3.55
CA THR A 489 26.67 15.80 -3.21
C THR A 489 26.59 16.59 -4.51
N GLN A 490 25.50 17.31 -4.71
CA GLN A 490 25.32 18.23 -5.82
C GLN A 490 25.35 19.67 -5.30
N GLU A 491 26.21 20.48 -5.88
CA GLU A 491 26.27 21.92 -5.65
C GLU A 491 25.58 22.60 -6.83
N VAL A 492 24.62 23.49 -6.56
CA VAL A 492 23.86 24.21 -7.59
C VAL A 492 24.09 25.71 -7.43
N ASP A 493 24.61 26.33 -8.49
CA ASP A 493 24.73 27.79 -8.63
C ASP A 493 23.72 28.25 -9.69
N GLN A 494 22.55 28.69 -9.21
CA GLN A 494 21.43 29.07 -10.07
C GLN A 494 21.72 30.36 -10.84
N ARG A 495 22.60 31.23 -10.32
CA ARG A 495 23.00 32.48 -10.98
C ARG A 495 23.78 32.21 -12.25
N SER A 496 24.73 31.27 -12.20
CA SER A 496 25.49 30.83 -13.37
C SER A 496 24.77 29.73 -14.18
N GLN A 497 23.71 29.12 -13.63
CA GLN A 497 23.01 27.94 -14.17
C GLN A 497 23.97 26.76 -14.36
N ILE A 498 24.87 26.59 -13.37
CA ILE A 498 25.85 25.51 -13.36
C ILE A 498 25.60 24.65 -12.12
N SER A 499 25.62 23.34 -12.29
CA SER A 499 25.70 22.41 -11.17
C SER A 499 26.92 21.53 -11.26
N LYS A 500 27.45 21.14 -10.09
CA LYS A 500 28.54 20.19 -9.96
C LYS A 500 28.08 19.05 -9.06
N LEU A 501 28.19 17.83 -9.53
CA LEU A 501 27.89 16.62 -8.79
C LEU A 501 29.18 15.88 -8.49
N ASN A 502 29.37 15.45 -7.25
CA ASN A 502 30.47 14.56 -6.86
C ASN A 502 29.94 13.48 -5.92
N GLY A 503 30.53 12.30 -5.97
CA GLY A 503 30.16 11.20 -5.10
C GLY A 503 30.77 9.89 -5.55
N PHE A 504 30.04 8.83 -5.31
CA PHE A 504 30.37 7.50 -5.78
C PHE A 504 29.10 6.74 -6.15
N TYR A 505 29.26 5.75 -7.02
CA TYR A 505 28.22 4.80 -7.32
C TYR A 505 28.77 3.39 -7.24
N GLN A 506 27.90 2.42 -6.94
CA GLN A 506 28.27 1.02 -6.90
C GLN A 506 27.35 0.23 -7.84
N SER A 507 27.98 -0.43 -8.81
CA SER A 507 27.33 -1.41 -9.67
C SER A 507 27.01 -2.68 -8.87
N PRO A 508 25.86 -3.32 -9.09
CA PRO A 508 25.53 -4.59 -8.45
C PRO A 508 26.51 -5.72 -8.82
N GLN A 509 27.29 -5.55 -9.89
CA GLN A 509 28.27 -6.53 -10.38
C GLN A 509 29.70 -6.26 -9.88
N LYS A 510 29.96 -5.10 -9.25
CA LYS A 510 31.29 -4.71 -8.76
C LYS A 510 31.33 -4.67 -7.23
N LEU A 511 32.43 -5.16 -6.67
CA LEU A 511 32.68 -5.15 -5.21
C LEU A 511 33.18 -3.79 -4.69
N VAL A 512 33.63 -2.91 -5.59
CA VAL A 512 34.21 -1.60 -5.25
C VAL A 512 33.40 -0.51 -5.93
N SER A 513 33.19 0.60 -5.22
CA SER A 513 32.50 1.78 -5.74
C SER A 513 33.36 2.55 -6.75
N ASP A 514 32.72 3.03 -7.80
CA ASP A 514 33.31 3.89 -8.82
C ASP A 514 33.08 5.38 -8.47
N LYS A 515 33.99 6.25 -8.91
CA LYS A 515 33.85 7.69 -8.72
C LYS A 515 32.70 8.23 -9.57
N LEU A 516 31.84 9.04 -8.95
CA LEU A 516 30.81 9.80 -9.64
C LEU A 516 31.21 11.28 -9.67
N ALA A 517 31.35 11.86 -10.86
CA ALA A 517 31.56 13.30 -10.99
C ALA A 517 30.92 13.83 -12.27
N ALA A 518 30.19 14.94 -12.16
CA ALA A 518 29.57 15.60 -13.30
C ALA A 518 29.56 17.12 -13.16
N TYR A 519 29.60 17.83 -14.28
CA TYR A 519 29.25 19.26 -14.38
C TYR A 519 28.12 19.43 -15.39
N THR A 520 27.10 20.20 -15.04
CA THR A 520 26.01 20.52 -15.96
C THR A 520 25.99 22.03 -16.22
N ASP A 521 26.05 22.42 -17.49
CA ASP A 521 25.81 23.79 -17.97
C ASP A 521 24.36 23.87 -18.47
N GLY A 522 23.47 24.39 -17.63
CA GLY A 522 22.05 24.51 -17.94
C GLY A 522 21.75 25.49 -19.08
N ARG A 523 22.60 26.53 -19.27
CA ARG A 523 22.42 27.49 -20.37
C ARG A 523 22.72 26.88 -21.72
N LYS A 524 23.76 26.04 -21.79
CA LYS A 524 24.16 25.35 -23.02
C LYS A 524 23.48 24.00 -23.19
N LYS A 525 22.80 23.51 -22.16
CA LYS A 525 22.18 22.18 -22.09
C LYS A 525 23.18 21.06 -22.36
N ILE A 526 24.34 21.16 -21.72
CA ILE A 526 25.44 20.20 -21.83
C ILE A 526 25.78 19.67 -20.45
N GLN A 527 25.97 18.36 -20.35
CA GLN A 527 26.55 17.71 -19.18
C GLN A 527 27.92 17.14 -19.54
N TYR A 528 28.86 17.29 -18.62
CA TYR A 528 30.17 16.66 -18.65
C TYR A 528 30.20 15.61 -17.55
N SER A 529 30.39 14.34 -17.90
CA SER A 529 30.39 13.22 -16.96
C SER A 529 31.76 12.58 -16.95
N TYR A 530 32.27 12.24 -15.76
CA TYR A 530 33.55 11.57 -15.62
C TYR A 530 33.36 10.05 -15.74
N ASP A 531 34.03 9.45 -16.71
CA ASP A 531 34.12 8.00 -16.87
C ASP A 531 35.30 7.46 -16.04
N SER A 532 34.99 6.62 -15.04
CA SER A 532 36.00 6.05 -14.15
C SER A 532 36.89 5.01 -14.81
N GLU A 533 36.41 4.34 -15.86
CA GLU A 533 37.13 3.29 -16.57
C GLU A 533 38.14 3.88 -17.55
N THR A 534 37.72 4.89 -18.32
CA THR A 534 38.62 5.57 -19.28
C THR A 534 39.38 6.75 -18.68
N GLN A 535 39.01 7.20 -17.48
CA GLN A 535 39.58 8.35 -16.77
C GLN A 535 39.49 9.66 -17.57
N LYS A 536 38.37 9.87 -18.26
CA LYS A 536 38.13 11.03 -19.12
C LYS A 536 36.78 11.67 -18.82
N TRP A 537 36.66 12.92 -19.24
CA TRP A 537 35.38 13.63 -19.25
C TRP A 537 34.70 13.43 -20.59
N GLU A 538 33.47 12.92 -20.55
CA GLU A 538 32.60 12.76 -21.70
C GLU A 538 31.55 13.86 -21.72
N GLN A 539 31.20 14.32 -22.92
CA GLN A 539 30.23 15.39 -23.12
C GLN A 539 28.93 14.83 -23.69
N HIS A 540 27.81 15.13 -23.02
CA HIS A 540 26.47 14.70 -23.40
C HIS A 540 25.54 15.91 -23.52
N LYS A 541 24.58 15.85 -24.45
CA LYS A 541 23.50 16.84 -24.54
C LYS A 541 22.40 16.49 -23.56
N THR A 542 21.82 17.49 -22.92
CA THR A 542 20.68 17.35 -21.98
C THR A 542 19.36 17.84 -22.59
N ASP A 543 19.29 17.92 -23.93
CA ASP A 543 18.11 18.37 -24.68
C ASP A 543 17.02 17.30 -24.78
N LYS A 544 17.38 16.06 -24.50
CA LYS A 544 16.52 14.89 -24.61
C LYS A 544 16.18 14.36 -23.23
N LEU A 545 15.05 13.68 -23.16
CA LEU A 545 14.61 12.98 -21.97
C LEU A 545 14.98 11.51 -22.12
N ASP A 546 15.70 10.98 -21.13
CA ASP A 546 16.03 9.56 -21.10
C ASP A 546 14.86 8.78 -20.52
N PHE A 547 14.28 9.29 -19.42
CA PHE A 547 13.26 8.61 -18.63
C PHE A 547 11.96 9.41 -18.51
N LEU A 548 10.88 8.72 -18.17
CA LEU A 548 9.57 9.34 -17.96
C LEU A 548 9.58 10.34 -16.79
N HIS A 549 10.21 9.99 -15.66
CA HIS A 549 10.24 10.87 -14.50
C HIS A 549 10.88 12.24 -14.75
N GLU A 550 11.82 12.36 -15.70
CA GLU A 550 12.42 13.64 -16.07
C GLU A 550 11.39 14.60 -16.67
N TRP A 551 10.50 14.07 -17.52
CA TRP A 551 9.37 14.83 -18.07
C TRP A 551 8.41 15.26 -16.97
N VAL A 552 8.01 14.33 -16.11
CA VAL A 552 7.06 14.61 -15.03
C VAL A 552 7.60 15.67 -14.07
N ASN A 553 8.88 15.58 -13.71
CA ASN A 553 9.54 16.54 -12.82
C ASN A 553 9.61 17.95 -13.41
N ALA A 554 9.65 18.07 -14.74
CA ALA A 554 9.63 19.36 -15.42
C ALA A 554 8.23 20.02 -15.46
N LEU A 555 7.16 19.27 -15.18
CA LEU A 555 5.80 19.80 -15.20
C LEU A 555 5.47 20.61 -13.93
N PRO A 556 4.76 21.75 -14.08
CA PRO A 556 4.17 22.45 -12.94
C PRO A 556 3.27 21.52 -12.12
N VAL A 557 3.23 21.70 -10.79
CA VAL A 557 2.35 20.92 -9.90
C VAL A 557 0.87 21.02 -10.32
N THR A 558 0.44 22.19 -10.80
CA THR A 558 -0.91 22.39 -11.32
C THR A 558 -1.21 21.56 -12.56
N GLU A 559 -0.21 21.33 -13.41
CA GLU A 559 -0.33 20.47 -14.59
C GLU A 559 -0.29 19.00 -14.21
N ARG A 560 0.55 18.59 -13.25
CA ARG A 560 0.51 17.24 -12.67
C ARG A 560 -0.87 16.92 -12.09
N ALA A 561 -1.43 17.81 -11.26
CA ALA A 561 -2.76 17.65 -10.69
C ALA A 561 -3.85 17.53 -11.77
N LYS A 562 -3.84 18.41 -12.77
CA LYS A 562 -4.91 18.49 -13.78
C LYS A 562 -4.79 17.44 -14.88
N SER A 563 -3.62 17.33 -15.49
CA SER A 563 -3.38 16.52 -16.69
C SER A 563 -3.03 15.08 -16.36
N LEU A 564 -2.28 14.86 -15.26
CA LEU A 564 -1.88 13.53 -14.81
C LEU A 564 -2.75 12.99 -13.68
N ARG A 565 -3.76 13.75 -13.24
CA ARG A 565 -4.64 13.40 -12.10
C ARG A 565 -3.85 13.09 -10.83
N ALA A 566 -2.73 13.80 -10.62
CA ALA A 566 -1.92 13.64 -9.43
C ALA A 566 -2.76 13.97 -8.19
N ARG A 567 -2.67 13.09 -7.19
CA ARG A 567 -3.33 13.22 -5.90
C ARG A 567 -2.31 13.54 -4.82
N TYR A 568 -2.69 14.40 -3.88
CA TYR A 568 -1.81 14.89 -2.83
C TYR A 568 -2.35 14.56 -1.43
N PHE A 569 -1.46 14.40 -0.45
CA PHE A 569 -1.83 14.34 0.96
C PHE A 569 -0.81 15.10 1.79
N LYS A 570 -1.28 16.02 2.61
CA LYS A 570 -0.44 16.84 3.49
C LYS A 570 -0.56 16.35 4.93
N GLN A 571 0.57 16.00 5.52
CA GLN A 571 0.70 15.69 6.94
C GLN A 571 1.60 16.72 7.58
N SER A 572 1.17 17.25 8.71
CA SER A 572 1.92 18.25 9.45
C SER A 572 2.37 17.70 10.79
N PHE A 573 3.61 17.99 11.15
CA PHE A 573 4.18 17.48 12.37
C PHE A 573 5.30 18.38 12.89
N GLY A 574 5.03 19.08 14.00
CA GLY A 574 5.94 20.10 14.49
C GLY A 574 6.17 21.19 13.45
N GLU A 575 7.44 21.44 13.10
CA GLU A 575 7.87 22.46 12.14
C GLU A 575 7.85 21.99 10.67
N ILE A 576 7.54 20.72 10.40
CA ILE A 576 7.58 20.16 9.06
C ILE A 576 6.18 19.89 8.52
N ASP A 577 5.93 20.38 7.31
CA ASP A 577 4.85 19.93 6.44
C ASP A 577 5.39 18.89 5.46
N VAL A 578 4.67 17.78 5.35
CA VAL A 578 5.04 16.69 4.45
C VAL A 578 3.93 16.47 3.43
N ILE A 579 4.26 16.67 2.15
CA ILE A 579 3.32 16.47 1.05
C ILE A 579 3.71 15.21 0.29
N THR A 580 2.86 14.20 0.35
CA THR A 580 2.94 13.01 -0.51
C THR A 580 2.14 13.26 -1.79
N GLU A 581 2.71 12.94 -2.95
CA GLU A 581 2.08 13.01 -4.27
C GLU A 581 2.09 11.63 -4.91
N TRP A 582 0.91 11.13 -5.30
CA TRP A 582 0.76 9.94 -6.12
C TRP A 582 0.29 10.33 -7.50
N ILE A 583 0.93 9.79 -8.54
CA ILE A 583 0.50 10.00 -9.92
C ILE A 583 0.03 8.66 -10.50
N PRO A 584 -1.25 8.52 -10.89
CA PRO A 584 -1.77 7.27 -11.43
C PRO A 584 -1.02 6.79 -12.67
N GLY A 585 -0.62 5.51 -12.68
CA GLY A 585 0.14 4.91 -13.77
C GLY A 585 -0.57 5.03 -15.13
N ALA A 586 -1.87 4.73 -15.16
CA ALA A 586 -2.69 4.83 -16.37
C ALA A 586 -2.71 6.24 -16.99
N ALA A 587 -2.70 7.30 -16.15
CA ALA A 587 -2.64 8.68 -16.64
C ALA A 587 -1.26 9.00 -17.24
N LEU A 588 -0.19 8.49 -16.64
CA LEU A 588 1.17 8.61 -17.17
C LEU A 588 1.33 7.86 -18.49
N GLU A 589 0.82 6.63 -18.59
CA GLU A 589 0.83 5.83 -19.83
C GLU A 589 0.11 6.56 -20.97
N GLU A 590 -1.09 7.10 -20.71
CA GLU A 590 -1.87 7.85 -21.70
C GLU A 590 -1.12 9.11 -22.17
N LYS A 591 -0.64 9.93 -21.23
CA LYS A 591 -0.02 11.23 -21.57
C LYS A 591 1.40 11.10 -22.11
N SER A 592 2.12 10.03 -21.76
CA SER A 592 3.47 9.78 -22.25
C SER A 592 3.51 9.14 -23.64
N ALA A 593 2.38 8.66 -24.18
CA ALA A 593 2.33 7.97 -25.46
C ALA A 593 2.88 8.78 -26.65
N SER A 594 2.86 10.12 -26.57
CA SER A 594 3.42 11.03 -27.58
C SER A 594 4.86 11.49 -27.30
N LEU A 595 5.44 11.14 -26.16
CA LEU A 595 6.80 11.55 -25.80
C LEU A 595 7.85 10.75 -26.60
N MET A 596 8.94 11.43 -26.92
CA MET A 596 10.14 10.79 -27.46
C MET A 596 11.16 10.68 -26.33
N LEU A 597 11.26 9.48 -25.74
CA LEU A 597 12.24 9.15 -24.72
C LEU A 597 13.35 8.29 -25.36
N ASP A 598 14.61 8.49 -24.96
CA ASP A 598 15.73 7.70 -25.51
C ASP A 598 15.63 6.21 -25.12
N ARG A 599 14.94 5.89 -24.02
CA ARG A 599 14.58 4.50 -23.61
C ARG A 599 13.43 3.88 -24.41
N GLY A 600 12.79 4.65 -25.28
CA GLY A 600 11.66 4.22 -26.10
C GLY A 600 10.30 4.54 -25.47
N LYS A 601 9.25 3.87 -25.96
CA LYS A 601 7.88 4.13 -25.50
C LYS A 601 7.61 3.46 -24.16
N VAL A 602 6.89 4.16 -23.29
CA VAL A 602 6.37 3.62 -22.03
C VAL A 602 5.33 2.54 -22.34
N LYS A 603 5.46 1.40 -21.66
CA LYS A 603 4.55 0.25 -21.70
C LYS A 603 3.62 0.25 -20.50
N SER A 604 4.16 0.46 -19.30
CA SER A 604 3.39 0.57 -18.07
C SER A 604 4.15 1.32 -16.99
N VAL A 605 3.43 1.93 -16.05
CA VAL A 605 4.00 2.64 -14.90
C VAL A 605 3.38 2.12 -13.61
N PRO A 606 3.91 1.05 -13.00
CA PRO A 606 3.33 0.46 -11.80
C PRO A 606 3.30 1.40 -10.59
N LEU A 607 4.28 2.30 -10.48
CA LEU A 607 4.44 3.13 -9.30
C LEU A 607 5.06 4.49 -9.66
N PHE A 608 4.45 5.58 -9.19
CA PHE A 608 5.04 6.91 -9.29
C PHE A 608 4.66 7.76 -8.07
N ILE A 609 5.58 7.88 -7.11
CA ILE A 609 5.30 8.57 -5.86
C ILE A 609 6.45 9.52 -5.46
N ASN A 610 6.06 10.72 -5.03
CA ASN A 610 6.92 11.75 -4.49
C ASN A 610 6.55 12.10 -3.06
N LYS A 611 7.52 12.52 -2.26
CA LYS A 611 7.32 13.06 -0.92
C LYS A 611 8.22 14.24 -0.66
N TYR A 612 7.62 15.39 -0.42
CA TYR A 612 8.29 16.67 -0.19
C TYR A 612 8.17 17.05 1.28
N TYR A 613 9.29 17.35 1.92
CA TYR A 613 9.34 17.81 3.30
C TYR A 613 9.68 19.29 3.30
N ILE A 614 8.80 20.09 3.86
CA ILE A 614 8.79 21.54 3.77
C ILE A 614 8.88 22.10 5.18
N ASP A 615 9.87 22.96 5.42
CA ASP A 615 9.99 23.71 6.66
C ASP A 615 8.93 24.81 6.70
N ARG A 616 8.04 24.78 7.70
CA ARG A 616 6.89 25.69 7.85
C ARG A 616 7.30 27.15 8.03
N ALA A 617 8.44 27.39 8.68
CA ALA A 617 8.89 28.74 8.95
C ALA A 617 9.43 29.46 7.69
N SER A 618 10.02 28.70 6.76
CA SER A 618 10.69 29.25 5.58
C SER A 618 10.02 28.93 4.25
N ASP A 619 9.04 28.03 4.23
CA ASP A 619 8.41 27.44 3.04
C ASP A 619 9.42 26.82 2.07
N ARG A 620 10.54 26.31 2.61
CA ARG A 620 11.60 25.69 1.82
C ARG A 620 11.51 24.19 1.89
N ILE A 621 11.72 23.54 0.75
CA ILE A 621 11.88 22.10 0.69
C ILE A 621 13.21 21.76 1.34
N VAL A 622 13.19 21.00 2.43
CA VAL A 622 14.39 20.55 3.14
C VAL A 622 14.78 19.13 2.76
N LYS A 623 13.83 18.34 2.24
CA LYS A 623 14.06 16.98 1.77
C LYS A 623 13.05 16.61 0.69
N HIS A 624 13.45 15.76 -0.24
CA HIS A 624 12.60 15.12 -1.25
C HIS A 624 12.92 13.63 -1.28
N THR A 625 11.90 12.78 -1.26
CA THR A 625 12.03 11.33 -1.39
C THR A 625 11.13 10.88 -2.54
N TRP A 626 11.61 9.96 -3.37
CA TRP A 626 10.84 9.44 -4.50
C TRP A 626 11.00 7.94 -4.69
N ARG A 627 10.02 7.35 -5.37
CA ARG A 627 10.08 6.00 -5.90
C ARG A 627 9.24 5.90 -7.17
N TYR A 628 9.88 5.46 -8.25
CA TYR A 628 9.28 5.27 -9.57
C TYR A 628 9.60 3.86 -10.08
N GLU A 629 8.62 3.28 -10.74
CA GLU A 629 8.75 2.03 -11.48
C GLU A 629 8.20 2.27 -12.89
N GLU A 630 9.07 2.15 -13.89
CA GLU A 630 8.78 2.42 -15.29
C GLU A 630 9.11 1.19 -16.13
N MET A 631 8.19 0.78 -17.00
CA MET A 631 8.41 -0.31 -17.96
C MET A 631 8.29 0.24 -19.38
N TYR A 632 9.23 -0.13 -20.24
CA TYR A 632 9.29 0.32 -21.62
C TYR A 632 8.90 -0.81 -22.59
N GLN A 633 8.52 -0.47 -23.82
CA GLN A 633 8.17 -1.46 -24.86
C GLN A 633 9.35 -2.34 -25.29
N SER A 634 10.57 -1.94 -24.95
CA SER A 634 11.79 -2.75 -25.05
C SER A 634 11.89 -3.86 -23.98
N ASP A 635 10.87 -3.99 -23.13
CA ASP A 635 10.85 -4.82 -21.91
C ASP A 635 11.92 -4.41 -20.88
N GLU A 636 12.48 -3.21 -21.01
CA GLU A 636 13.33 -2.62 -19.98
C GLU A 636 12.48 -2.20 -18.77
N TYR A 637 12.94 -2.60 -17.59
CA TYR A 637 12.37 -2.22 -16.29
C TYR A 637 13.31 -1.27 -15.56
N VAL A 638 12.80 -0.10 -15.19
CA VAL A 638 13.53 0.94 -14.45
C VAL A 638 12.88 1.08 -13.09
N ALA A 639 13.60 0.64 -12.06
CA ALA A 639 13.28 0.96 -10.67
C ALA A 639 14.20 2.09 -10.22
N TYR A 640 13.63 3.27 -9.94
CA TYR A 640 14.36 4.44 -9.48
C TYR A 640 13.80 4.92 -8.16
N SER A 641 14.64 5.01 -7.14
CA SER A 641 14.24 5.55 -5.84
C SER A 641 15.38 6.34 -5.24
N GLY A 642 15.08 7.26 -4.34
CA GLY A 642 16.12 8.03 -3.69
C GLY A 642 15.60 9.04 -2.70
N THR A 643 16.54 9.77 -2.13
CA THR A 643 16.26 10.87 -1.21
C THR A 643 17.33 11.93 -1.37
N ASP A 644 16.88 13.17 -1.46
CA ASP A 644 17.69 14.38 -1.48
C ASP A 644 17.41 15.20 -0.22
N GLN A 645 18.46 15.75 0.39
CA GLN A 645 18.42 16.71 1.48
C GLN A 645 19.01 18.04 1.01
N TYR A 646 18.29 19.14 1.23
CA TYR A 646 18.63 20.47 0.69
C TYR A 646 19.22 21.38 1.78
N GLU A 647 20.40 21.92 1.51
CA GLU A 647 21.12 22.87 2.36
C GLU A 647 21.28 24.21 1.63
N TYR A 648 20.56 25.25 2.11
CA TYR A 648 20.54 26.57 1.46
C TYR A 648 21.57 27.56 2.02
N THR A 649 22.28 27.21 3.08
CA THR A 649 23.31 28.09 3.70
C THR A 649 24.63 28.07 2.94
N ALA A 650 24.81 27.14 2.01
CA ALA A 650 26.01 27.04 1.19
C ALA A 650 26.03 28.17 0.14
N ASN A 651 27.04 29.04 0.20
CA ASN A 651 27.30 30.05 -0.84
C ASN A 651 28.12 29.42 -1.96
N VAL A 652 27.44 28.72 -2.86
CA VAL A 652 28.05 28.01 -3.98
C VAL A 652 28.28 28.99 -5.13
N LYS A 653 29.50 28.99 -5.67
CA LYS A 653 29.86 29.69 -6.91
C LYS A 653 30.60 28.72 -7.81
N LEU A 654 30.06 28.43 -8.98
CA LEU A 654 30.61 27.40 -9.87
C LEU A 654 31.06 27.97 -11.21
N SER A 655 32.11 27.34 -11.73
CA SER A 655 32.56 27.47 -13.11
C SER A 655 33.05 26.12 -13.58
N ILE A 656 32.76 25.74 -14.83
CA ILE A 656 33.26 24.49 -15.40
C ILE A 656 34.72 24.66 -15.82
N PRO A 657 35.67 23.88 -15.26
CA PRO A 657 37.08 23.96 -15.61
C PRO A 657 37.35 23.66 -17.10
N ASP A 658 38.40 24.24 -17.66
CA ASP A 658 38.74 24.03 -19.08
C ASP A 658 39.17 22.59 -19.39
N GLU A 659 39.78 21.88 -18.43
CA GLU A 659 40.15 20.47 -18.57
C GLU A 659 38.92 19.58 -18.77
N VAL A 660 37.85 19.84 -18.00
CA VAL A 660 36.54 19.17 -18.13
C VAL A 660 35.97 19.40 -19.53
N ARG A 661 36.01 20.66 -20.02
CA ARG A 661 35.51 21.01 -21.36
C ARG A 661 36.31 20.36 -22.48
N LYS A 662 37.62 20.16 -22.29
CA LYS A 662 38.52 19.58 -23.27
C LYS A 662 38.56 18.04 -23.23
N GLY A 663 37.84 17.41 -22.30
CA GLY A 663 37.84 15.95 -22.16
C GLY A 663 39.16 15.39 -21.61
N VAL A 664 39.97 16.21 -20.94
CA VAL A 664 41.31 15.84 -20.48
C VAL A 664 41.28 15.49 -18.99
N THR A 665 42.04 14.47 -18.61
CA THR A 665 42.23 14.06 -17.21
C THR A 665 42.88 15.21 -16.40
N PRO A 666 42.49 15.43 -15.13
CA PRO A 666 43.18 16.38 -14.24
C PRO A 666 44.66 16.05 -14.03
#